data_AF-A0A2N1A067-F1
#
_entry.id   AF-A0A2N1A067-F1
#
_cell.length_a   1.000
_cell.length_b   1.000
_cell.length_c   1.000
_cell.angle_alpha   90.00
_cell.angle_beta   90.00
_cell.angle_gamma   90.00
#
_symmetry.space_group_name_H-M   'P 1'
#
loop_
_entity.id
_entity.type
_entity.pdbx_description
1 polymer ?
#
loop_
_entity_poly.entity_id
_entity_poly.type
_entity_poly.pdbx_seq_one_letter_code
_entity_poly.pdbx_strand_id
1 'polypeptide(L)'
;MLISDISLTKKLSLSFGIVLLMLSCLLVFNNSTINFSQNNFNKLLHNDIAIENIADDVNISLLQLRRREKDFLLRNNLTYVQQHQKEWHNFQNKIELLQQIASKNPHLAISEHIEMLSQNAEKYQKSFTNLVRVKEKMGLNSRTGLQRDFTQAAHSLSTALAEYDVANLYQQYLLLRRWEKDFVRTQDDKYMQRLFSTLLKYESMLSLSALQANAKQMQQQALAGYKQALSHYLIQQDSREKVIAYEQLRLFSHKMEASIMGVFIENGPALALQIRRNEKSYLLTADEHYATKTNASILALKKQINASKIPVKHSENLLALLNTYDFSFNHLTTENKLAYTYTQALRNAAHKIEPLLHVIKNILEKSQQSAFSETLNSINNRQVVSLIIGLFILLAGLLSTIILSRLISQPINAMMKVVTNIAKGDLSLRFENNRGDEIGKLATAINAMVETLNEIANQADLIAQGDFSVEILPQSKTDKLAISLNEMKNQITYRTRLMQESEGALQAANNTLVQQNELKNQLSKMTEFDNKSNYLQTICDKTISSLAKLTGAGHGALYVANENNGNLKDCLTLMGSYALKKNHVSQVVPIGAGLVGQCAKEKMTIIVTEVPGDYIYINSALGKQLPLNIILTPVMFEQKLIAVIELASFSPFTQVQQEMLQQVTEYIGFIINQQKSKQLLRDLQAGS
;
A
#
# COMPACT_ATOMS: atom_id res chain seq x y z
N MET A 1 -6.99 -29.53 -28.23
CA MET A 1 -8.05 -29.28 -27.24
C MET A 1 -8.21 -27.78 -27.15
N LEU A 2 -9.31 -27.21 -27.66
CA LEU A 2 -9.53 -25.76 -27.64
C LEU A 2 -9.73 -25.33 -26.18
N ILE A 3 -9.14 -24.20 -25.77
CA ILE A 3 -9.29 -23.65 -24.40
C ILE A 3 -10.77 -23.41 -24.07
N SER A 4 -11.63 -23.26 -25.08
CA SER A 4 -13.09 -23.15 -24.95
C SER A 4 -13.73 -24.35 -24.25
N ASP A 5 -13.17 -25.56 -24.34
CA ASP A 5 -13.81 -26.80 -23.83
C ASP A 5 -13.43 -27.14 -22.38
N ILE A 6 -12.57 -26.34 -21.76
CA ILE A 6 -12.13 -26.53 -20.36
C ILE A 6 -13.22 -26.02 -19.40
N SER A 7 -13.42 -26.68 -18.26
CA SER A 7 -14.38 -26.23 -17.24
C SER A 7 -14.07 -24.81 -16.72
N LEU A 8 -15.11 -24.07 -16.35
CA LEU A 8 -15.02 -22.71 -15.81
C LEU A 8 -14.07 -22.65 -14.60
N THR A 9 -14.16 -23.62 -13.70
CA THR A 9 -13.30 -23.73 -12.50
C THR A 9 -11.83 -23.89 -12.85
N LYS A 10 -11.50 -24.73 -13.84
CA LYS A 10 -10.12 -24.95 -14.28
C LYS A 10 -9.54 -23.73 -14.99
N LYS A 11 -10.36 -23.00 -15.77
CA LYS A 11 -9.96 -21.74 -16.42
C LYS A 11 -9.57 -20.68 -15.37
N LEU A 12 -10.40 -20.51 -14.34
CA LEU A 12 -10.12 -19.57 -13.24
C LEU A 12 -8.91 -20.02 -12.40
N SER A 13 -8.84 -21.30 -12.01
CA SER A 13 -7.74 -21.80 -11.18
C SER A 13 -6.39 -21.72 -11.89
N LEU A 14 -6.34 -21.98 -13.21
CA LEU A 14 -5.10 -21.88 -13.99
C LEU A 14 -4.63 -20.43 -14.11
N SER A 15 -5.55 -19.50 -14.40
CA SER A 15 -5.28 -18.06 -14.49
C SER A 15 -4.73 -17.51 -13.17
N PHE A 16 -5.48 -17.66 -12.08
CA PHE A 16 -5.07 -17.15 -10.76
C PHE A 16 -3.86 -17.91 -10.21
N GLY A 17 -3.77 -19.22 -10.44
CA GLY A 17 -2.66 -20.05 -9.97
C GLY A 17 -1.32 -19.65 -10.56
N ILE A 18 -1.25 -19.34 -11.87
CA ILE A 18 -0.01 -18.88 -12.52
C ILE A 18 0.45 -17.54 -11.94
N VAL A 19 -0.47 -16.57 -11.81
CA VAL A 19 -0.14 -15.24 -11.26
C VAL A 19 0.34 -15.35 -9.81
N LEU A 20 -0.32 -16.18 -8.99
CA LEU A 20 0.02 -16.36 -7.59
C LEU A 20 1.36 -17.10 -7.40
N LEU A 21 1.65 -18.08 -8.26
CA LEU A 21 2.95 -18.76 -8.30
C LEU A 21 4.06 -17.78 -8.69
N MET A 22 3.85 -16.94 -9.71
CA MET A 22 4.84 -15.92 -10.09
C MET A 22 5.07 -14.88 -9.00
N LEU A 23 4.01 -14.43 -8.31
CA LEU A 23 4.12 -13.53 -7.15
C LEU A 23 4.93 -14.19 -6.02
N SER A 24 4.70 -15.47 -5.77
CA SER A 24 5.45 -16.24 -4.77
C SER A 24 6.94 -16.36 -5.14
N CYS A 25 7.26 -16.64 -6.42
CA CYS A 25 8.63 -16.63 -6.92
C CYS A 25 9.29 -15.25 -6.78
N LEU A 26 8.56 -14.16 -7.07
CA LEU A 26 9.06 -12.80 -6.90
C LEU A 26 9.38 -12.49 -5.42
N LEU A 27 8.53 -12.93 -4.49
CA LEU A 27 8.78 -12.79 -3.05
C LEU A 27 10.05 -13.56 -2.62
N VAL A 28 10.20 -14.81 -3.06
CA VAL A 28 11.40 -15.62 -2.78
C VAL A 28 12.66 -14.95 -3.36
N PHE A 29 12.58 -14.42 -4.57
CA PHE A 29 13.70 -13.71 -5.21
C PHE A 29 14.11 -12.43 -4.46
N ASN A 30 13.13 -11.63 -4.04
CA ASN A 30 13.38 -10.43 -3.23
C ASN A 30 13.99 -10.80 -1.88
N ASN A 31 13.48 -11.82 -1.19
CA ASN A 31 14.05 -12.29 0.06
C ASN A 31 15.48 -12.82 -0.10
N SER A 32 15.76 -13.57 -1.18
CA SER A 32 17.11 -13.99 -1.54
C SER A 32 18.06 -12.81 -1.74
N THR A 33 17.56 -11.69 -2.28
CA THR A 33 18.34 -10.46 -2.46
C THR A 33 18.66 -9.77 -1.14
N ILE A 34 17.71 -9.73 -0.21
CA ILE A 34 17.95 -9.24 1.15
C ILE A 34 19.01 -10.09 1.86
N ASN A 35 18.89 -11.42 1.80
CA ASN A 35 19.85 -12.33 2.43
C ASN A 35 21.25 -12.22 1.81
N PHE A 36 21.34 -12.11 0.48
CA PHE A 36 22.60 -11.87 -0.21
C PHE A 36 23.26 -10.55 0.23
N SER A 37 22.46 -9.47 0.33
CA SER A 37 22.93 -8.17 0.80
C SER A 37 23.44 -8.24 2.24
N GLN A 38 22.68 -8.84 3.15
CA GLN A 38 23.08 -8.99 4.56
C GLN A 38 24.36 -9.82 4.70
N ASN A 39 24.47 -10.96 4.00
CA ASN A 39 25.66 -11.80 4.08
C ASN A 39 26.92 -11.10 3.57
N ASN A 40 26.82 -10.35 2.48
CA ASN A 40 27.98 -9.61 1.95
C ASN A 40 28.35 -8.42 2.86
N PHE A 41 27.34 -7.71 3.38
CA PHE A 41 27.58 -6.61 4.31
C PHE A 41 28.21 -7.09 5.62
N ASN A 42 27.74 -8.21 6.18
CA ASN A 42 28.31 -8.82 7.38
C ASN A 42 29.76 -9.29 7.19
N LYS A 43 30.09 -9.84 6.02
CA LYS A 43 31.47 -10.22 5.69
C LYS A 43 32.42 -9.02 5.66
N LEU A 44 31.95 -7.87 5.17
CA LEU A 44 32.73 -6.64 5.13
C LEU A 44 32.87 -6.00 6.51
N LEU A 45 31.80 -5.98 7.31
CA LEU A 45 31.80 -5.37 8.63
C LEU A 45 32.68 -6.11 9.64
N HIS A 46 32.73 -7.44 9.61
CA HIS A 46 33.32 -8.16 10.73
C HIS A 46 34.85 -8.18 10.73
N ASN A 47 35.48 -8.19 9.54
CA ASN A 47 36.93 -8.34 9.44
C ASN A 47 37.63 -6.99 9.23
N ASP A 48 37.20 -6.18 8.26
CA ASP A 48 37.93 -4.95 7.90
C ASP A 48 37.84 -3.91 9.03
N ILE A 49 36.68 -3.76 9.65
CA ILE A 49 36.48 -2.83 10.79
C ILE A 49 37.20 -3.34 12.04
N ALA A 50 37.27 -4.66 12.25
CA ALA A 50 38.04 -5.22 13.36
C ALA A 50 39.54 -4.94 13.18
N ILE A 51 40.07 -5.11 11.97
CA ILE A 51 41.47 -4.77 11.64
C ILE A 51 41.71 -3.27 11.82
N GLU A 52 40.80 -2.41 11.35
CA GLU A 52 40.91 -0.96 11.50
C GLU A 52 40.94 -0.52 12.97
N ASN A 53 40.00 -1.01 13.79
CA ASN A 53 39.95 -0.71 15.22
C ASN A 53 41.23 -1.16 15.93
N ILE A 54 41.74 -2.35 15.59
CA ILE A 54 43.00 -2.86 16.17
C ILE A 54 44.18 -2.00 15.71
N ALA A 55 44.23 -1.55 14.45
CA ALA A 55 45.27 -0.67 13.96
C ALA A 55 45.28 0.69 14.70
N ASP A 56 44.11 1.28 14.96
CA ASP A 56 43.99 2.49 15.78
C ASP A 56 44.42 2.22 17.24
N ASP A 57 44.09 1.06 17.78
CA ASP A 57 44.51 0.60 19.10
C ASP A 57 46.03 0.42 19.22
N VAL A 58 46.67 -0.09 18.17
CA VAL A 58 48.14 -0.17 18.04
C VAL A 58 48.74 1.23 18.02
N ASN A 59 48.14 2.17 17.28
CA ASN A 59 48.60 3.56 17.24
C ASN A 59 48.53 4.22 18.64
N ILE A 60 47.43 4.04 19.36
CA ILE A 60 47.26 4.56 20.73
C ILE A 60 48.31 3.96 21.66
N SER A 61 48.54 2.66 21.59
CA SER A 61 49.56 1.98 22.41
C SER A 61 50.99 2.44 22.07
N LEU A 62 51.29 2.74 20.80
CA LEU A 62 52.56 3.37 20.41
C LEU A 62 52.73 4.75 21.08
N LEU A 63 51.68 5.58 21.07
CA LEU A 63 51.73 6.90 21.71
C LEU A 63 51.93 6.79 23.24
N GLN A 64 51.36 5.77 23.87
CA GLN A 64 51.59 5.48 25.30
C GLN A 64 53.03 5.04 25.56
N LEU A 65 53.60 4.17 24.73
CA LEU A 65 55.02 3.79 24.79
C LEU A 65 55.93 5.02 24.72
N ARG A 66 55.73 5.88 23.71
CA ARG A 66 56.50 7.12 23.54
C ARG A 66 56.33 8.10 24.71
N ARG A 67 55.17 8.11 25.35
CA ARG A 67 54.94 8.91 26.57
C ARG A 67 55.80 8.39 27.72
N ARG A 68 55.80 7.08 27.97
CA ARG A 68 56.62 6.46 29.04
C ARG A 68 58.12 6.59 28.76
N GLU A 69 58.53 6.50 27.49
CA GLU A 69 59.89 6.79 27.05
C GLU A 69 60.31 8.21 27.45
N LYS A 70 59.49 9.22 27.10
CA LYS A 70 59.75 10.62 27.46
C LYS A 70 59.78 10.85 28.97
N ASP A 71 58.86 10.23 29.71
CA ASP A 71 58.84 10.33 31.18
C ASP A 71 60.14 9.77 31.78
N PHE A 72 60.64 8.64 31.27
CA PHE A 72 61.92 8.07 31.68
C PHE A 72 63.08 9.02 31.36
N LEU A 73 63.16 9.56 30.15
CA LEU A 73 64.23 10.46 29.73
C LEU A 73 64.26 11.78 30.53
N LEU A 74 63.10 12.30 30.93
CA LEU A 74 62.98 13.53 31.71
C LEU A 74 63.29 13.33 33.19
N ARG A 75 62.94 12.16 33.75
CA ARG A 75 62.96 11.94 35.20
C ARG A 75 64.02 10.95 35.66
N ASN A 76 64.65 10.22 34.74
CA ASN A 76 65.65 9.18 34.99
C ASN A 76 65.22 8.19 36.08
N ASN A 77 63.96 7.73 36.04
CA ASN A 77 63.39 6.86 37.06
C ASN A 77 62.91 5.51 36.46
N LEU A 78 63.36 4.41 37.04
CA LEU A 78 63.06 3.04 36.61
C LEU A 78 61.59 2.65 36.69
N THR A 79 60.76 3.34 37.48
CA THR A 79 59.31 3.13 37.48
C THR A 79 58.70 3.33 36.08
N TYR A 80 59.22 4.28 35.30
CA TYR A 80 58.75 4.50 33.92
C TYR A 80 59.21 3.42 32.95
N VAL A 81 60.34 2.76 33.22
CA VAL A 81 60.79 1.58 32.47
C VAL A 81 59.84 0.41 32.71
N GLN A 82 59.42 0.17 33.96
CA GLN A 82 58.44 -0.87 34.28
C GLN A 82 57.08 -0.60 33.65
N GLN A 83 56.62 0.66 33.68
CA GLN A 83 55.39 1.07 32.99
C GLN A 83 55.51 0.89 31.47
N HIS A 84 56.63 1.28 30.87
CA HIS A 84 56.91 1.07 29.45
C HIS A 84 56.90 -0.42 29.09
N GLN A 85 57.48 -1.29 29.92
CA GLN A 85 57.47 -2.75 29.71
C GLN A 85 56.04 -3.31 29.66
N LYS A 86 55.15 -2.81 30.53
CA LYS A 86 53.74 -3.20 30.54
C LYS A 86 53.03 -2.75 29.25
N GLU A 87 53.22 -1.50 28.85
CA GLU A 87 52.65 -0.99 27.59
C GLU A 87 53.23 -1.72 26.37
N TRP A 88 54.50 -2.15 26.43
CA TRP A 88 55.15 -2.91 25.36
C TRP A 88 54.47 -4.26 25.15
N HIS A 89 54.18 -4.98 26.23
CA HIS A 89 53.49 -6.26 26.13
C HIS A 89 52.07 -6.09 25.53
N ASN A 90 51.33 -5.05 25.94
CA ASN A 90 50.03 -4.72 25.36
C ASN A 90 50.13 -4.39 23.85
N PHE A 91 51.10 -3.55 23.48
CA PHE A 91 51.37 -3.19 22.09
C PHE A 91 51.72 -4.41 21.24
N GLN A 92 52.60 -5.29 21.72
CA GLN A 92 53.00 -6.51 21.03
C GLN A 92 51.80 -7.46 20.84
N ASN A 93 50.99 -7.68 21.88
CA ASN A 93 49.79 -8.52 21.79
C ASN A 93 48.80 -7.99 20.75
N LYS A 94 48.64 -6.66 20.64
CA LYS A 94 47.78 -6.03 19.62
C LYS A 94 48.32 -6.23 18.21
N ILE A 95 49.64 -6.15 18.00
CA ILE A 95 50.28 -6.44 16.70
C ILE A 95 50.09 -7.92 16.33
N GLU A 96 50.28 -8.83 17.28
CA GLU A 96 50.07 -10.27 17.05
C GLU A 96 48.62 -10.56 16.68
N LEU A 97 47.65 -9.94 17.37
CA LEU A 97 46.23 -10.05 17.03
C LEU A 97 45.94 -9.48 15.62
N LEU A 98 46.51 -8.32 15.29
CA LEU A 98 46.38 -7.71 13.96
C LEU A 98 46.90 -8.66 12.88
N GLN A 99 48.05 -9.30 13.11
CA GLN A 99 48.65 -10.26 12.20
C GLN A 99 47.81 -11.55 12.05
N GLN A 100 47.22 -12.05 13.15
CA GLN A 100 46.33 -13.21 13.12
C GLN A 100 45.03 -12.97 12.34
N ILE A 101 44.46 -11.78 12.44
CA ILE A 101 43.22 -11.44 11.71
C ILE A 101 43.55 -11.14 10.24
N ALA A 102 44.66 -10.46 9.98
CA ALA A 102 45.12 -10.19 8.62
C ALA A 102 45.47 -11.46 7.85
N SER A 103 46.06 -12.48 8.48
CA SER A 103 46.39 -13.75 7.82
C SER A 103 45.16 -14.54 7.34
N LYS A 104 44.00 -14.34 7.99
CA LYS A 104 42.72 -14.89 7.56
C LYS A 104 42.11 -14.15 6.36
N ASN A 105 42.66 -12.98 6.00
CA ASN A 105 42.15 -12.09 4.95
C ASN A 105 43.26 -11.72 3.93
N PRO A 106 43.81 -12.70 3.19
CA PRO A 106 44.96 -12.48 2.30
C PRO A 106 44.69 -11.52 1.13
N HIS A 107 43.43 -11.22 0.84
CA HIS A 107 43.02 -10.28 -0.22
C HIS A 107 43.38 -8.81 0.07
N LEU A 108 43.62 -8.45 1.34
CA LEU A 108 43.82 -7.06 1.76
C LEU A 108 45.23 -6.50 1.48
N ALA A 109 46.20 -7.30 1.01
CA ALA A 109 47.59 -6.84 0.75
C ALA A 109 48.27 -6.08 1.93
N ILE A 110 47.77 -6.27 3.17
CA ILE A 110 48.28 -5.60 4.38
C ILE A 110 49.37 -6.40 5.12
N SER A 111 49.54 -7.69 4.80
CA SER A 111 50.44 -8.58 5.55
C SER A 111 51.90 -8.10 5.55
N GLU A 112 52.41 -7.62 4.41
CA GLU A 112 53.76 -7.05 4.29
C GLU A 112 53.92 -5.81 5.18
N HIS A 113 52.90 -4.94 5.22
CA HIS A 113 52.92 -3.73 6.04
C HIS A 113 52.90 -4.05 7.54
N ILE A 114 52.14 -5.08 7.95
CA ILE A 114 52.11 -5.57 9.34
C ILE A 114 53.44 -6.19 9.72
N GLU A 115 54.10 -6.92 8.81
CA GLU A 115 55.43 -7.46 9.04
C GLU A 115 56.46 -6.35 9.22
N MET A 116 56.48 -5.35 8.33
CA MET A 116 57.33 -4.16 8.47
C MET A 116 57.05 -3.43 9.78
N LEU A 117 55.79 -3.33 10.20
CA LEU A 117 55.39 -2.72 11.46
C LEU A 117 55.99 -3.48 12.64
N SER A 118 55.86 -4.80 12.66
CA SER A 118 56.43 -5.67 13.71
C SER A 118 57.96 -5.55 13.78
N GLN A 119 58.65 -5.58 12.64
CA GLN A 119 60.11 -5.41 12.58
C GLN A 119 60.57 -4.04 13.11
N ASN A 120 59.84 -2.96 12.81
CA ASN A 120 60.16 -1.64 13.35
C ASN A 120 59.82 -1.52 14.84
N ALA A 121 58.76 -2.19 15.31
CA ALA A 121 58.42 -2.30 16.74
C ALA A 121 59.54 -2.99 17.53
N GLU A 122 60.08 -4.10 17.03
CA GLU A 122 61.22 -4.78 17.67
C GLU A 122 62.47 -3.91 17.71
N LYS A 123 62.78 -3.19 16.61
CA LYS A 123 63.88 -2.23 16.56
C LYS A 123 63.70 -1.10 17.58
N TYR A 124 62.48 -0.61 17.75
CA TYR A 124 62.12 0.36 18.78
C TYR A 124 62.42 -0.21 20.17
N GLN A 125 61.87 -1.37 20.54
CA GLN A 125 62.06 -1.95 21.87
C GLN A 125 63.52 -2.28 22.19
N LYS A 126 64.27 -2.80 21.21
CA LYS A 126 65.70 -3.07 21.35
C LYS A 126 66.48 -1.78 21.62
N SER A 127 66.14 -0.70 20.92
CA SER A 127 66.76 0.61 21.12
C SER A 127 66.42 1.19 22.49
N PHE A 128 65.18 1.01 22.98
CA PHE A 128 64.76 1.42 24.33
C PHE A 128 65.54 0.68 25.41
N THR A 129 65.62 -0.64 25.28
CA THR A 129 66.37 -1.49 26.23
C THR A 129 67.84 -1.09 26.29
N ASN A 130 68.46 -0.81 25.14
CA ASN A 130 69.85 -0.35 25.10
C ASN A 130 70.02 1.04 25.70
N LEU A 131 69.07 1.96 25.44
CA LEU A 131 69.06 3.29 26.05
C LEU A 131 68.98 3.22 27.57
N VAL A 132 68.08 2.40 28.11
CA VAL A 132 67.94 2.18 29.56
C VAL A 132 69.26 1.67 30.14
N ARG A 133 69.86 0.65 29.54
CA ARG A 133 71.15 0.09 29.99
C ARG A 133 72.26 1.14 30.03
N VAL A 134 72.36 1.97 28.99
CA VAL A 134 73.35 3.06 28.94
C VAL A 134 73.06 4.11 30.02
N LYS A 135 71.80 4.50 30.22
CA LYS A 135 71.42 5.47 31.26
C LYS A 135 71.69 4.96 32.68
N GLU A 136 71.45 3.68 32.94
CA GLU A 136 71.80 3.04 34.20
C GLU A 136 73.32 3.00 34.41
N LYS A 137 74.10 2.63 33.37
CA LYS A 137 75.56 2.63 33.42
C LYS A 137 76.11 4.04 33.68
N MET A 138 75.58 5.06 32.99
CA MET A 138 75.92 6.46 33.23
C MET A 138 75.60 6.88 34.67
N GLY A 139 74.57 6.31 35.28
CA GLY A 139 74.03 6.72 36.57
C GLY A 139 72.79 7.61 36.39
N LEU A 140 71.69 7.22 37.04
CA LEU A 140 70.42 7.94 36.98
C LEU A 140 70.44 9.24 37.81
N ASN A 141 71.45 9.39 38.67
CA ASN A 141 71.68 10.58 39.47
C ASN A 141 73.18 10.74 39.77
N SER A 142 73.56 11.91 40.29
CA SER A 142 74.95 12.27 40.64
C SER A 142 75.66 11.33 41.63
N ARG A 143 74.95 10.39 42.25
CA ARG A 143 75.47 9.47 43.28
C ARG A 143 75.61 8.04 42.78
N THR A 144 75.23 7.74 41.54
CA THR A 144 75.32 6.38 40.97
C THR A 144 76.10 6.35 39.66
N GLY A 145 76.54 5.15 39.27
CA GLY A 145 77.22 4.89 38.00
C GLY A 145 78.44 5.78 37.74
N LEU A 146 78.67 6.07 36.45
CA LEU A 146 79.77 6.93 36.01
C LEU A 146 79.66 8.38 36.47
N GLN A 147 78.44 8.88 36.69
CA GLN A 147 78.23 10.22 37.25
C GLN A 147 78.80 10.35 38.65
N ARG A 148 78.68 9.32 39.50
CA ARG A 148 79.31 9.29 40.82
C ARG A 148 80.84 9.35 40.71
N ASP A 149 81.41 8.47 39.89
CA ASP A 149 82.85 8.34 39.72
C ASP A 149 83.45 9.65 39.19
N PHE A 150 82.77 10.26 38.21
CA PHE A 150 83.10 11.58 37.69
C PHE A 150 82.99 12.67 38.75
N THR A 151 81.90 12.72 39.51
CA THR A 151 81.69 13.73 40.56
C THR A 151 82.78 13.63 41.64
N GLN A 152 83.17 12.41 42.01
CA GLN A 152 84.26 12.16 42.95
C GLN A 152 85.60 12.62 42.38
N ALA A 153 85.94 12.25 41.15
CA ALA A 153 87.18 12.69 40.49
C ALA A 153 87.26 14.22 40.39
N ALA A 154 86.15 14.86 40.03
CA ALA A 154 86.05 16.30 39.90
C ALA A 154 86.18 17.01 41.26
N HIS A 155 85.56 16.47 42.32
CA HIS A 155 85.71 17.01 43.68
C HIS A 155 87.16 16.88 44.17
N SER A 156 87.77 15.69 44.04
CA SER A 156 89.17 15.46 44.43
C SER A 156 90.13 16.40 43.70
N LEU A 157 89.95 16.58 42.39
CA LEU A 157 90.74 17.54 41.60
C LEU A 157 90.52 18.99 42.06
N SER A 158 89.27 19.38 42.33
CA SER A 158 88.93 20.74 42.78
C SER A 158 89.54 21.05 44.14
N THR A 159 89.47 20.12 45.09
CA THR A 159 90.05 20.26 46.41
C THR A 159 91.57 20.36 46.31
N ALA A 160 92.20 19.50 45.52
CA ALA A 160 93.65 19.54 45.33
C ALA A 160 94.12 20.83 44.65
N LEU A 161 93.42 21.33 43.61
CA LEU A 161 93.79 22.58 42.94
C LEU A 161 93.64 23.82 43.84
N ALA A 162 92.70 23.81 44.79
CA ALA A 162 92.52 24.91 45.73
C ALA A 162 93.75 25.10 46.66
N GLU A 163 94.51 24.04 46.92
CA GLU A 163 95.75 24.10 47.72
C GLU A 163 96.90 24.85 47.03
N TYR A 164 96.80 25.09 45.72
CA TYR A 164 97.79 25.77 44.88
C TYR A 164 97.27 27.08 44.26
N ASP A 165 96.07 27.53 44.63
CA ASP A 165 95.52 28.80 44.14
C ASP A 165 96.15 30.00 44.86
N VAL A 166 97.28 30.45 44.31
CA VAL A 166 98.03 31.64 44.78
C VAL A 166 97.92 32.83 43.85
N ALA A 167 97.10 32.80 42.80
CA ALA A 167 97.10 33.86 41.78
C ALA A 167 96.81 35.26 42.39
N ASN A 168 95.81 35.34 43.26
CA ASN A 168 95.46 36.58 43.96
C ASN A 168 96.54 37.01 44.95
N LEU A 169 97.14 36.06 45.68
CA LEU A 169 98.24 36.34 46.62
C LEU A 169 99.48 36.85 45.88
N TYR A 170 99.82 36.26 44.73
CA TYR A 170 100.93 36.70 43.91
C TYR A 170 100.71 38.11 43.36
N GLN A 171 99.50 38.42 42.90
CA GLN A 171 99.16 39.77 42.47
C GLN A 171 99.33 40.81 43.61
N GLN A 172 98.86 40.49 44.82
CA GLN A 172 99.06 41.36 45.99
C GLN A 172 100.55 41.48 46.37
N TYR A 173 101.34 40.42 46.26
CA TYR A 173 102.79 40.47 46.45
C TYR A 173 103.45 41.41 45.44
N LEU A 174 103.11 41.34 44.15
CA LEU A 174 103.65 42.24 43.13
C LEU A 174 103.32 43.71 43.40
N LEU A 175 102.10 43.98 43.88
CA LEU A 175 101.72 45.33 44.34
C LEU A 175 102.54 45.77 45.56
N LEU A 176 102.74 44.87 46.53
CA LEU A 176 103.57 45.12 47.70
C LEU A 176 105.01 45.48 47.30
N ARG A 177 105.61 44.72 46.37
CA ARG A 177 106.93 45.04 45.78
C ARG A 177 106.98 46.38 45.08
N ARG A 178 105.93 46.72 44.34
CA ARG A 178 105.84 47.98 43.63
C ARG A 178 105.86 49.15 44.60
N TRP A 179 104.96 49.13 45.59
CA TRP A 179 104.84 50.22 46.56
C TRP A 179 106.07 50.33 47.46
N GLU A 180 106.69 49.22 47.83
CA GLU A 180 107.95 49.21 48.57
C GLU A 180 109.05 49.94 47.78
N LYS A 181 109.26 49.56 46.51
CA LYS A 181 110.29 50.17 45.65
C LYS A 181 110.02 51.66 45.41
N ASP A 182 108.77 52.03 45.18
CA ASP A 182 108.39 53.44 44.99
C ASP A 182 108.62 54.25 46.27
N PHE A 183 108.27 53.71 47.44
CA PHE A 183 108.53 54.36 48.73
C PHE A 183 110.03 54.50 49.01
N VAL A 184 110.82 53.45 48.82
CA VAL A 184 112.28 53.49 49.05
C VAL A 184 112.96 54.52 48.15
N ARG A 185 112.50 54.65 46.90
CA ARG A 185 113.04 55.62 45.93
C ARG A 185 112.63 57.06 46.22
N THR A 186 111.39 57.29 46.61
CA THR A 186 110.80 58.65 46.70
C THR A 186 110.71 59.20 48.11
N GLN A 187 110.65 58.32 49.12
CA GLN A 187 110.35 58.60 50.52
C GLN A 187 109.01 59.32 50.74
N ASP A 188 108.07 59.25 49.79
CA ASP A 188 106.73 59.86 49.88
C ASP A 188 105.75 58.97 50.64
N ASP A 189 105.11 59.54 51.68
CA ASP A 189 104.13 58.90 52.56
C ASP A 189 102.96 58.25 51.83
N LYS A 190 102.58 58.76 50.66
CA LYS A 190 101.51 58.18 49.83
C LYS A 190 101.80 56.72 49.46
N TYR A 191 103.05 56.40 49.15
CA TYR A 191 103.44 55.02 48.81
C TYR A 191 103.52 54.14 50.05
N MET A 192 103.87 54.71 51.20
CA MET A 192 103.83 54.03 52.50
C MET A 192 102.40 53.62 52.86
N GLN A 193 101.42 54.52 52.75
CA GLN A 193 100.01 54.20 53.01
C GLN A 193 99.50 53.07 52.10
N ARG A 194 99.88 53.10 50.80
CA ARG A 194 99.54 52.03 49.85
C ARG A 194 100.19 50.70 50.23
N LEU A 195 101.47 50.72 50.63
CA LEU A 195 102.20 49.54 51.08
C LEU A 195 101.49 48.87 52.27
N PHE A 196 101.15 49.61 53.32
CA PHE A 196 100.42 49.07 54.47
C PHE A 196 99.04 48.52 54.09
N SER A 197 98.30 49.24 53.24
CA SER A 197 96.98 48.77 52.79
C SER A 197 97.06 47.45 52.02
N THR A 198 98.08 47.29 51.15
CA THR A 198 98.31 46.05 50.41
C THR A 198 98.78 44.93 51.35
N LEU A 199 99.58 45.24 52.35
CA LEU A 199 100.08 44.29 53.33
C LEU A 199 98.95 43.72 54.21
N LEU A 200 97.99 44.56 54.65
CA LEU A 200 96.77 44.10 55.34
C LEU A 200 95.90 43.20 54.46
N LYS A 201 95.72 43.56 53.18
CA LYS A 201 94.97 42.75 52.21
C LYS A 201 95.65 41.40 51.98
N TYR A 202 96.97 41.40 51.79
CA TYR A 202 97.76 40.18 51.60
C TYR A 202 97.65 39.27 52.82
N GLU A 203 97.77 39.80 54.03
CA GLU A 203 97.63 39.04 55.28
C GLU A 203 96.24 38.42 55.43
N SER A 204 95.18 39.20 55.17
CA SER A 204 93.81 38.70 55.21
C SER A 204 93.60 37.57 54.19
N MET A 205 94.02 37.76 52.94
CA MET A 205 93.94 36.72 51.90
C MET A 205 94.74 35.47 52.27
N LEU A 206 95.93 35.63 52.85
CA LEU A 206 96.76 34.51 53.26
C LEU A 206 96.08 33.71 54.38
N SER A 207 95.51 34.39 55.38
CA SER A 207 94.81 33.74 56.50
C SER A 207 93.60 32.91 56.04
N LEU A 208 92.83 33.43 55.06
CA LEU A 208 91.64 32.77 54.51
C LEU A 208 91.96 31.75 53.41
N SER A 209 93.18 31.74 52.88
CA SER A 209 93.55 30.84 51.79
C SER A 209 93.55 29.36 52.22
N ALA A 210 93.18 28.48 51.28
CA ALA A 210 93.25 27.03 51.41
C ALA A 210 94.64 26.45 51.07
N LEU A 211 95.68 27.29 51.09
CA LEU A 211 97.04 26.91 50.73
C LEU A 211 97.55 25.74 51.56
N GLN A 212 98.41 24.92 50.95
CA GLN A 212 99.13 23.86 51.64
C GLN A 212 99.74 24.38 52.95
N ALA A 213 99.53 23.66 54.06
CA ALA A 213 99.89 24.11 55.40
C ALA A 213 101.36 24.57 55.52
N ASN A 214 102.29 23.84 54.89
CA ASN A 214 103.71 24.22 54.88
C ASN A 214 103.95 25.53 54.09
N ALA A 215 103.40 25.66 52.89
CA ALA A 215 103.54 26.87 52.08
C ALA A 215 102.89 28.09 52.76
N LYS A 216 101.72 27.90 53.39
CA LYS A 216 101.02 28.93 54.19
C LYS A 216 101.87 29.36 55.38
N GLN A 217 102.44 28.41 56.12
CA GLN A 217 103.33 28.70 57.25
C GLN A 217 104.60 29.44 56.80
N MET A 218 105.24 28.99 55.72
CA MET A 218 106.43 29.66 55.15
C MET A 218 106.10 31.10 54.72
N GLN A 219 104.95 31.33 54.09
CA GLN A 219 104.49 32.68 53.75
C GLN A 219 104.22 33.54 54.99
N GLN A 220 103.57 32.99 56.02
CA GLN A 220 103.31 33.70 57.27
C GLN A 220 104.61 34.12 57.97
N GLN A 221 105.59 33.21 58.03
CA GLN A 221 106.92 33.49 58.58
C GLN A 221 107.66 34.54 57.76
N ALA A 222 107.64 34.44 56.43
CA ALA A 222 108.28 35.41 55.55
C ALA A 222 107.63 36.80 55.64
N LEU A 223 106.29 36.86 55.73
CA LEU A 223 105.52 38.09 55.93
C LEU A 223 105.81 38.72 57.30
N ALA A 224 105.91 37.93 58.37
CA ALA A 224 106.26 38.44 59.70
C ALA A 224 107.67 39.05 59.71
N GLY A 225 108.65 38.34 59.13
CA GLY A 225 110.01 38.86 58.96
C GLY A 225 110.07 40.10 58.08
N TYR A 226 109.24 40.15 57.02
CA TYR A 226 109.10 41.33 56.17
C TYR A 226 108.56 42.55 56.94
N LYS A 227 107.50 42.38 57.74
CA LYS A 227 106.96 43.45 58.61
C LYS A 227 107.99 43.97 59.60
N GLN A 228 108.74 43.05 60.22
CA GLN A 228 109.80 43.41 61.17
C GLN A 228 110.92 44.19 60.47
N ALA A 229 111.42 43.70 59.33
CA ALA A 229 112.44 44.39 58.55
C ALA A 229 111.96 45.76 58.04
N LEU A 230 110.68 45.89 57.68
CA LEU A 230 110.07 47.16 57.26
C LEU A 230 110.06 48.16 58.42
N SER A 231 109.64 47.73 59.61
CA SER A 231 109.67 48.59 60.81
C SER A 231 111.08 49.06 61.15
N HIS A 232 112.08 48.17 61.03
CA HIS A 232 113.49 48.51 61.24
C HIS A 232 113.97 49.53 60.20
N TYR A 233 113.65 49.34 58.92
CA TYR A 233 113.99 50.30 57.86
C TYR A 233 113.40 51.70 58.09
N LEU A 234 112.18 51.78 58.63
CA LEU A 234 111.50 53.07 58.88
C LEU A 234 112.11 53.88 60.03
N ILE A 235 112.73 53.21 61.02
CA ILE A 235 113.28 53.88 62.21
C ILE A 235 114.72 54.38 61.97
N GLN A 236 115.46 53.80 61.01
CA GLN A 236 116.86 54.16 60.82
C GLN A 236 117.10 55.48 60.09
N GLN A 237 117.92 56.33 60.72
CA GLN A 237 118.31 57.65 60.23
C GLN A 237 119.69 57.63 59.54
N ASP A 238 120.57 56.70 59.91
CA ASP A 238 121.90 56.55 59.29
C ASP A 238 121.79 55.93 57.89
N SER A 239 122.48 56.54 56.93
CA SER A 239 122.40 56.12 55.52
C SER A 239 123.00 54.73 55.25
N ARG A 240 124.01 54.29 56.00
CA ARG A 240 124.61 52.95 55.88
C ARG A 240 123.71 51.90 56.55
N GLU A 241 123.18 52.19 57.73
CA GLU A 241 122.26 51.27 58.43
C GLU A 241 120.93 51.10 57.68
N LYS A 242 120.45 52.16 57.02
CA LYS A 242 119.23 52.11 56.19
C LYS A 242 119.39 51.21 54.96
N VAL A 243 120.59 51.13 54.38
CA VAL A 243 120.89 50.17 53.29
C VAL A 243 120.85 48.74 53.82
N ILE A 244 121.45 48.46 54.97
CA ILE A 244 121.45 47.12 55.61
C ILE A 244 120.01 46.70 55.98
N ALA A 245 119.23 47.62 56.53
CA ALA A 245 117.82 47.38 56.85
C ALA A 245 116.97 47.08 55.59
N TYR A 246 117.26 47.76 54.48
CA TYR A 246 116.59 47.50 53.20
C TYR A 246 117.00 46.15 52.59
N GLU A 247 118.26 45.74 52.73
CA GLU A 247 118.69 44.40 52.30
C GLU A 247 117.97 43.29 53.07
N GLN A 248 117.77 43.47 54.38
CA GLN A 248 116.94 42.56 55.18
C GLN A 248 115.48 42.52 54.70
N LEU A 249 114.89 43.68 54.39
CA LEU A 249 113.55 43.77 53.83
C LEU A 249 113.44 43.01 52.49
N ARG A 250 114.42 43.20 51.62
CA ARG A 250 114.52 42.52 50.32
C ARG A 250 114.69 41.01 50.48
N LEU A 251 115.46 40.55 51.46
CA LEU A 251 115.64 39.13 51.76
C LEU A 251 114.30 38.47 52.13
N PHE A 252 113.54 39.05 53.05
CA PHE A 252 112.24 38.51 53.44
C PHE A 252 111.21 38.60 52.31
N SER A 253 111.26 39.67 51.52
CA SER A 253 110.47 39.77 50.30
C SER A 253 110.78 38.64 49.31
N HIS A 254 112.05 38.31 49.10
CA HIS A 254 112.44 37.18 48.24
C HIS A 254 111.99 35.84 48.82
N LYS A 255 112.00 35.69 50.16
CA LYS A 255 111.44 34.50 50.83
C LYS A 255 109.92 34.40 50.59
N MET A 256 109.20 35.52 50.64
CA MET A 256 107.78 35.57 50.28
C MET A 256 107.57 35.14 48.82
N GLU A 257 108.35 35.69 47.88
CA GLU A 257 108.28 35.31 46.46
C GLU A 257 108.56 33.83 46.23
N ALA A 258 109.64 33.31 46.82
CA ALA A 258 110.03 31.90 46.69
C ALA A 258 108.93 30.97 47.22
N SER A 259 108.29 31.33 48.34
CA SER A 259 107.19 30.56 48.92
C SER A 259 105.91 30.62 48.07
N ILE A 260 105.62 31.73 47.38
CA ILE A 260 104.51 31.82 46.41
C ILE A 260 104.84 31.01 45.15
N MET A 261 106.04 31.18 44.60
CA MET A 261 106.47 30.51 43.36
C MET A 261 106.58 28.99 43.53
N GLY A 262 106.85 28.50 44.74
CA GLY A 262 106.88 27.06 45.07
C GLY A 262 105.52 26.37 44.96
N VAL A 263 104.42 27.13 44.87
CA VAL A 263 103.05 26.61 44.70
C VAL A 263 102.29 27.28 43.53
N PHE A 264 102.93 28.17 42.77
CA PHE A 264 102.29 28.92 41.70
C PHE A 264 102.20 28.10 40.41
N ILE A 265 100.97 27.90 39.93
CA ILE A 265 100.68 27.35 38.61
C ILE A 265 100.15 28.48 37.73
N GLU A 266 100.92 28.86 36.72
CA GLU A 266 100.55 29.95 35.81
C GLU A 266 99.24 29.63 35.09
N ASN A 267 98.29 30.57 35.13
CA ASN A 267 96.93 30.43 34.57
C ASN A 267 96.11 29.23 35.11
N GLY A 268 96.58 28.54 36.16
CA GLY A 268 95.93 27.34 36.72
C GLY A 268 94.47 27.57 37.14
N PRO A 269 94.16 28.58 37.98
CA PRO A 269 92.80 28.85 38.44
C PRO A 269 91.84 29.22 37.29
N ALA A 270 92.32 29.97 36.30
CA ALA A 270 91.54 30.36 35.13
C ALA A 270 91.18 29.13 34.27
N LEU A 271 92.14 28.22 34.04
CA LEU A 271 91.92 26.97 33.31
C LEU A 271 90.99 26.03 34.09
N ALA A 272 91.13 25.93 35.41
CA ALA A 272 90.24 25.14 36.27
C ALA A 272 88.78 25.65 36.18
N LEU A 273 88.58 26.98 36.19
CA LEU A 273 87.26 27.59 36.01
C LEU A 273 86.69 27.32 34.60
N GLN A 274 87.52 27.39 33.57
CA GLN A 274 87.10 27.07 32.19
C GLN A 274 86.68 25.60 32.06
N ILE A 275 87.44 24.66 32.64
CA ILE A 275 87.08 23.24 32.72
C ILE A 275 85.71 23.12 33.37
N ARG A 276 85.51 23.68 34.56
CA ARG A 276 84.23 23.59 35.29
C ARG A 276 83.05 24.21 34.56
N ARG A 277 83.25 25.36 33.91
CA ARG A 277 82.20 26.03 33.14
C ARG A 277 81.77 25.17 31.96
N ASN A 278 82.72 24.73 31.14
CA ASN A 278 82.44 23.96 29.94
C ASN A 278 81.91 22.56 30.31
N GLU A 279 82.43 21.93 31.36
CA GLU A 279 81.91 20.69 31.94
C GLU A 279 80.42 20.83 32.27
N LYS A 280 80.05 21.84 33.07
CA LYS A 280 78.65 22.07 33.45
C LYS A 280 77.77 22.35 32.23
N SER A 281 78.25 23.12 31.27
CA SER A 281 77.53 23.33 30.01
C SER A 281 77.30 22.02 29.26
N TYR A 282 78.31 21.15 29.16
CA TYR A 282 78.16 19.83 28.55
C TYR A 282 77.14 18.96 29.29
N LEU A 283 77.18 18.90 30.63
CA LEU A 283 76.24 18.08 31.40
C LEU A 283 74.78 18.55 31.27
N LEU A 284 74.57 19.84 31.00
CA LEU A 284 73.24 20.42 30.80
C LEU A 284 72.72 20.22 29.37
N THR A 285 73.58 20.37 28.36
CA THR A 285 73.14 20.41 26.95
C THR A 285 73.49 19.16 26.15
N ALA A 286 74.42 18.34 26.64
CA ALA A 286 75.07 17.25 25.91
C ALA A 286 75.76 17.67 24.60
N ASP A 287 76.04 18.96 24.40
CA ASP A 287 76.68 19.49 23.18
C ASP A 287 78.19 19.23 23.18
N GLU A 288 78.65 18.44 22.18
CA GLU A 288 80.05 18.02 22.04
C GLU A 288 81.04 19.20 21.98
N HIS A 289 80.62 20.39 21.55
CA HIS A 289 81.48 21.60 21.57
C HIS A 289 82.06 21.88 22.96
N TYR A 290 81.25 21.70 24.00
CA TYR A 290 81.70 21.90 25.37
C TYR A 290 82.61 20.78 25.87
N ALA A 291 82.43 19.54 25.40
CA ALA A 291 83.36 18.45 25.68
C ALA A 291 84.74 18.73 25.06
N THR A 292 84.79 19.16 23.80
CA THR A 292 86.04 19.54 23.12
C THR A 292 86.76 20.68 23.85
N LYS A 293 86.02 21.73 24.25
CA LYS A 293 86.60 22.85 25.03
C LYS A 293 87.11 22.42 26.41
N THR A 294 86.41 21.49 27.07
CA THR A 294 86.84 20.93 28.36
C THR A 294 88.16 20.19 28.19
N ASN A 295 88.25 19.29 27.20
CA ASN A 295 89.47 18.53 26.91
C ASN A 295 90.64 19.44 26.52
N ALA A 296 90.41 20.49 25.72
CA ALA A 296 91.44 21.48 25.42
C ALA A 296 91.96 22.21 26.68
N SER A 297 91.06 22.56 27.61
CA SER A 297 91.41 23.21 28.87
C SER A 297 92.18 22.28 29.81
N ILE A 298 91.82 20.98 29.84
CA ILE A 298 92.57 19.93 30.56
C ILE A 298 94.00 19.82 30.03
N LEU A 299 94.17 19.74 28.70
CA LEU A 299 95.49 19.65 28.07
C LEU A 299 96.36 20.89 28.37
N ALA A 300 95.76 22.08 28.31
CA ALA A 300 96.44 23.32 28.70
C ALA A 300 96.85 23.31 30.18
N LEU A 301 96.01 22.81 31.08
CA LEU A 301 96.33 22.70 32.50
C LEU A 301 97.45 21.68 32.76
N LYS A 302 97.43 20.52 32.10
CA LYS A 302 98.53 19.53 32.15
C LYS A 302 99.86 20.17 31.75
N LYS A 303 99.87 20.98 30.69
CA LYS A 303 101.05 21.72 30.23
C LYS A 303 101.56 22.71 31.29
N GLN A 304 100.66 23.44 31.95
CA GLN A 304 101.04 24.41 33.00
C GLN A 304 101.56 23.74 34.27
N ILE A 305 100.97 22.60 34.68
CA ILE A 305 101.46 21.83 35.83
C ILE A 305 102.89 21.35 35.57
N ASN A 306 103.16 20.79 34.39
CA ASN A 306 104.50 20.32 34.01
C ASN A 306 105.55 21.44 33.91
N ALA A 307 105.14 22.66 33.54
CA ALA A 307 106.03 23.82 33.43
C ALA A 307 106.21 24.57 34.77
N SER A 308 105.44 24.22 35.80
CA SER A 308 105.46 24.92 37.10
C SER A 308 106.68 24.53 37.95
N LYS A 309 106.97 25.34 38.98
CA LYS A 309 108.08 25.12 39.92
C LYS A 309 107.67 24.35 41.17
N ILE A 310 106.49 23.73 41.17
CA ILE A 310 106.00 22.96 42.32
C ILE A 310 106.81 21.66 42.50
N PRO A 311 106.92 21.11 43.72
CA PRO A 311 107.67 19.88 43.94
C PRO A 311 107.13 18.71 43.09
N VAL A 312 108.04 17.87 42.58
CA VAL A 312 107.72 16.76 41.63
C VAL A 312 106.60 15.85 42.16
N LYS A 313 106.65 15.49 43.44
CA LYS A 313 105.62 14.67 44.10
C LYS A 313 104.22 15.31 44.05
N HIS A 314 104.13 16.64 44.12
CA HIS A 314 102.87 17.38 44.06
C HIS A 314 102.37 17.52 42.62
N SER A 315 103.26 17.77 41.66
CA SER A 315 102.89 17.77 40.23
C SER A 315 102.40 16.39 39.78
N GLU A 316 103.06 15.30 40.20
CA GLU A 316 102.63 13.93 39.89
C GLU A 316 101.23 13.64 40.44
N ASN A 317 100.95 14.05 41.68
CA ASN A 317 99.62 13.88 42.28
C ASN A 317 98.54 14.67 41.54
N LEU A 318 98.79 15.95 41.20
CA LEU A 318 97.84 16.76 40.44
C LEU A 318 97.60 16.20 39.04
N LEU A 319 98.64 15.73 38.35
CA LEU A 319 98.51 15.09 37.04
C LEU A 319 97.73 13.78 37.14
N ALA A 320 97.95 12.98 38.19
CA ALA A 320 97.19 11.75 38.43
C ALA A 320 95.70 12.06 38.61
N LEU A 321 95.36 13.02 39.48
CA LEU A 321 93.96 13.44 39.69
C LEU A 321 93.33 14.02 38.43
N LEU A 322 94.08 14.81 37.66
CA LEU A 322 93.62 15.38 36.41
C LEU A 322 93.42 14.31 35.32
N ASN A 323 94.27 13.27 35.28
CA ASN A 323 94.10 12.11 34.41
C ASN A 323 92.88 11.28 34.80
N THR A 324 92.63 11.06 36.10
CA THR A 324 91.42 10.39 36.58
C THR A 324 90.17 11.18 36.19
N TYR A 325 90.18 12.51 36.38
CA TYR A 325 89.09 13.39 35.95
C TYR A 325 88.84 13.30 34.44
N ASP A 326 89.89 13.43 33.63
CA ASP A 326 89.86 13.36 32.15
C ASP A 326 89.30 12.01 31.68
N PHE A 327 89.77 10.91 32.26
CA PHE A 327 89.26 9.56 31.98
C PHE A 327 87.77 9.44 32.32
N SER A 328 87.36 9.82 33.53
CA SER A 328 85.95 9.74 33.96
C SER A 328 85.03 10.64 33.12
N PHE A 329 85.49 11.84 32.74
CA PHE A 329 84.74 12.76 31.88
C PHE A 329 84.53 12.17 30.48
N ASN A 330 85.60 11.70 29.83
CA ASN A 330 85.52 11.13 28.49
C ASN A 330 84.70 9.84 28.44
N HIS A 331 84.76 9.02 29.50
CA HIS A 331 83.92 7.82 29.59
C HIS A 331 82.42 8.20 29.70
N LEU A 332 82.09 9.20 30.52
CA LEU A 332 80.73 9.73 30.63
C LEU A 332 80.25 10.33 29.30
N THR A 333 81.08 11.09 28.59
CA THR A 333 80.70 11.70 27.31
C THR A 333 80.48 10.65 26.22
N THR A 334 81.28 9.59 26.21
CA THR A 334 81.15 8.46 25.28
C THR A 334 79.82 7.74 25.46
N GLU A 335 79.45 7.41 26.72
CA GLU A 335 78.17 6.79 27.02
C GLU A 335 76.99 7.72 26.69
N ASN A 336 77.13 9.03 26.90
CA ASN A 336 76.11 9.99 26.53
C ASN A 336 75.86 10.04 25.01
N LYS A 337 76.93 9.90 24.20
CA LYS A 337 76.82 9.79 22.74
C LYS A 337 76.08 8.52 22.31
N LEU A 338 76.32 7.41 22.98
CA LEU A 338 75.55 6.17 22.76
C LEU A 338 74.08 6.37 23.13
N ALA A 339 73.78 7.01 24.27
CA ALA A 339 72.40 7.33 24.67
C ALA A 339 71.69 8.20 23.62
N TYR A 340 72.37 9.21 23.07
CA TYR A 340 71.85 10.02 21.98
C TYR A 340 71.56 9.18 20.73
N THR A 341 72.48 8.29 20.35
CA THR A 341 72.33 7.38 19.19
C THR A 341 71.09 6.48 19.35
N TYR A 342 70.90 5.88 20.53
CA TYR A 342 69.72 5.05 20.80
C TYR A 342 68.43 5.87 20.85
N THR A 343 68.47 7.10 21.35
CA THR A 343 67.32 8.03 21.32
C THR A 343 66.91 8.36 19.88
N GLN A 344 67.87 8.56 18.97
CA GLN A 344 67.56 8.78 17.55
C GLN A 344 67.06 7.51 16.87
N ALA A 345 67.64 6.35 17.18
CA ALA A 345 67.17 5.07 16.66
C ALA A 345 65.71 4.78 17.07
N LEU A 346 65.34 5.09 18.33
CA LEU A 346 63.98 5.04 18.84
C LEU A 346 63.03 5.93 18.05
N ARG A 347 63.39 7.22 17.92
CA ARG A 347 62.59 8.20 17.18
C ARG A 347 62.37 7.76 15.74
N ASN A 348 63.42 7.29 15.07
CA ASN A 348 63.36 6.82 13.69
C ASN A 348 62.50 5.56 13.54
N ALA A 349 62.57 4.62 14.47
CA ALA A 349 61.72 3.43 14.47
C ALA A 349 60.25 3.81 14.65
N ALA A 350 59.93 4.68 15.62
CA ALA A 350 58.57 5.17 15.84
C ALA A 350 57.99 5.91 14.62
N HIS A 351 58.77 6.78 13.97
CA HIS A 351 58.36 7.47 12.74
C HIS A 351 58.20 6.56 11.52
N LYS A 352 58.74 5.34 11.55
CA LYS A 352 58.48 4.33 10.52
C LYS A 352 57.20 3.54 10.79
N ILE A 353 56.75 3.42 12.04
CA ILE A 353 55.53 2.72 12.41
C ILE A 353 54.29 3.55 12.08
N GLU A 354 54.29 4.84 12.44
CA GLU A 354 53.17 5.77 12.20
C GLU A 354 52.62 5.74 10.75
N PRO A 355 53.45 5.86 9.69
CA PRO A 355 52.94 5.83 8.31
C PRO A 355 52.44 4.45 7.90
N LEU A 356 53.00 3.35 8.43
CA LEU A 356 52.53 2.00 8.11
C LEU A 356 51.09 1.77 8.59
N LEU A 357 50.77 2.25 9.79
CA LEU A 357 49.39 2.22 10.31
C LEU A 357 48.44 3.03 9.43
N HIS A 358 48.87 4.21 8.97
CA HIS A 358 48.09 5.00 8.02
C HIS A 358 47.89 4.30 6.67
N VAL A 359 48.91 3.63 6.14
CA VAL A 359 48.80 2.86 4.89
C VAL A 359 47.82 1.70 5.06
N ILE A 360 47.92 0.95 6.16
CA ILE A 360 46.98 -0.14 6.49
C ILE A 360 45.55 0.41 6.53
N LYS A 361 45.32 1.53 7.23
CA LYS A 361 44.01 2.18 7.30
C LYS A 361 43.48 2.58 5.92
N ASN A 362 44.31 3.25 5.11
CA ASN A 362 43.92 3.67 3.75
C ASN A 362 43.59 2.47 2.84
N ILE A 363 44.29 1.34 3.00
CA ILE A 363 43.98 0.12 2.25
C ILE A 363 42.62 -0.45 2.69
N LEU A 364 42.34 -0.48 3.99
CA LEU A 364 41.06 -0.92 4.54
C LEU A 364 39.91 -0.02 4.08
N GLU A 365 40.06 1.30 4.16
CA GLU A 365 39.06 2.27 3.68
C GLU A 365 38.76 2.07 2.19
N LYS A 366 39.80 1.88 1.36
CA LYS A 366 39.61 1.59 -0.08
C LYS A 366 38.95 0.23 -0.33
N SER A 367 39.32 -0.81 0.41
CA SER A 367 38.70 -2.13 0.33
C SER A 367 37.21 -2.06 0.66
N GLN A 368 36.88 -1.41 1.79
CA GLN A 368 35.50 -1.19 2.23
C GLN A 368 34.70 -0.40 1.19
N GLN A 369 35.25 0.70 0.66
CA GLN A 369 34.56 1.51 -0.34
C GLN A 369 34.33 0.75 -1.66
N SER A 370 35.32 -0.01 -2.12
CA SER A 370 35.23 -0.83 -3.33
C SER A 370 34.15 -1.91 -3.15
N ALA A 371 34.20 -2.64 -2.05
CA ALA A 371 33.23 -3.70 -1.77
C ALA A 371 31.81 -3.18 -1.51
N PHE A 372 31.68 -2.00 -0.90
CA PHE A 372 30.39 -1.32 -0.75
C PHE A 372 29.80 -0.97 -2.13
N SER A 373 30.62 -0.42 -3.04
CA SER A 373 30.19 -0.08 -4.40
C SER A 373 29.79 -1.32 -5.22
N GLU A 374 30.55 -2.41 -5.12
CA GLU A 374 30.23 -3.70 -5.77
C GLU A 374 28.93 -4.30 -5.22
N THR A 375 28.72 -4.19 -3.90
CA THR A 375 27.50 -4.65 -3.25
C THR A 375 26.29 -3.82 -3.70
N LEU A 376 26.41 -2.49 -3.76
CA LEU A 376 25.34 -1.62 -4.27
C LEU A 376 25.04 -1.92 -5.75
N ASN A 377 26.05 -2.10 -6.59
CA ASN A 377 25.86 -2.45 -8.00
C ASN A 377 25.16 -3.81 -8.14
N SER A 378 25.54 -4.79 -7.33
CA SER A 378 24.90 -6.11 -7.31
C SER A 378 23.45 -6.05 -6.82
N ILE A 379 23.16 -5.20 -5.83
CA ILE A 379 21.79 -4.93 -5.35
C ILE A 379 20.98 -4.25 -6.45
N ASN A 380 21.51 -3.19 -7.08
CA ASN A 380 20.85 -2.49 -8.17
C ASN A 380 20.53 -3.43 -9.33
N ASN A 381 21.48 -4.26 -9.76
CA ASN A 381 21.25 -5.25 -10.82
C ASN A 381 20.14 -6.24 -10.45
N ARG A 382 20.13 -6.75 -9.21
CA ARG A 382 19.04 -7.63 -8.73
C ARG A 382 17.70 -6.91 -8.61
N GLN A 383 17.68 -5.64 -8.20
CA GLN A 383 16.47 -4.82 -8.16
C GLN A 383 15.90 -4.58 -9.57
N VAL A 384 16.76 -4.29 -10.55
CA VAL A 384 16.33 -4.16 -11.96
C VAL A 384 15.71 -5.46 -12.45
N VAL A 385 16.32 -6.62 -12.16
CA VAL A 385 15.74 -7.93 -12.50
C VAL A 385 14.38 -8.14 -11.81
N SER A 386 14.25 -7.79 -10.53
CA SER A 386 12.98 -7.87 -9.78
C SER A 386 11.88 -7.00 -10.41
N LEU A 387 12.21 -5.78 -10.83
CA LEU A 387 11.27 -4.88 -11.53
C LEU A 387 10.82 -5.46 -12.87
N ILE A 388 11.72 -6.09 -13.63
CA ILE A 388 11.39 -6.75 -14.90
C ILE A 388 10.42 -7.92 -14.66
N ILE A 389 10.67 -8.76 -13.65
CA ILE A 389 9.76 -9.85 -13.27
C ILE A 389 8.40 -9.29 -12.83
N GLY A 390 8.39 -8.23 -12.02
CA GLY A 390 7.16 -7.55 -11.59
C GLY A 390 6.34 -7.01 -12.78
N LEU A 391 7.00 -6.39 -13.77
CA LEU A 391 6.36 -5.93 -15.00
C LEU A 391 5.77 -7.10 -15.80
N PHE A 392 6.49 -8.22 -15.91
CA PHE A 392 6.00 -9.42 -16.59
C PHE A 392 4.76 -10.00 -15.91
N ILE A 393 4.73 -10.03 -14.58
CA ILE A 393 3.56 -10.47 -13.79
C ILE A 393 2.37 -9.56 -14.05
N LEU A 394 2.58 -8.25 -14.10
CA LEU A 394 1.52 -7.26 -14.36
C LEU A 394 0.95 -7.46 -15.78
N LEU A 395 1.81 -7.60 -16.78
CA LEU A 395 1.40 -7.89 -18.16
C LEU A 395 0.68 -9.23 -18.30
N ALA A 396 1.16 -10.28 -17.61
CA ALA A 396 0.51 -11.58 -17.58
C ALA A 396 -0.88 -11.51 -16.93
N GLY A 397 -1.04 -10.75 -15.84
CA GLY A 397 -2.33 -10.50 -15.20
C GLY A 397 -3.31 -9.75 -16.10
N LEU A 398 -2.83 -8.73 -16.82
CA LEU A 398 -3.64 -7.99 -17.80
C LEU A 398 -4.09 -8.92 -18.95
N LEU A 399 -3.16 -9.69 -19.50
CA LEU A 399 -3.44 -10.66 -20.55
C LEU A 399 -4.46 -11.72 -20.08
N SER A 400 -4.30 -12.22 -18.86
CA SER A 400 -5.23 -13.18 -18.25
C SER A 400 -6.64 -12.61 -18.10
N THR A 401 -6.75 -11.35 -17.70
CA THR A 401 -8.02 -10.63 -17.59
C THR A 401 -8.72 -10.52 -18.95
N ILE A 402 -7.98 -10.17 -20.01
CA ILE A 402 -8.50 -10.10 -21.39
C ILE A 402 -8.99 -11.48 -21.86
N ILE A 403 -8.22 -12.54 -21.58
CA ILE A 403 -8.56 -13.91 -21.95
C ILE A 403 -9.84 -14.37 -21.23
N LEU A 404 -9.94 -14.19 -19.90
CA LEU A 404 -11.13 -14.57 -19.13
C LEU A 404 -12.38 -13.79 -19.58
N SER A 405 -12.24 -12.50 -19.89
CA SER A 405 -13.35 -11.67 -20.41
C SER A 405 -13.90 -12.22 -21.72
N ARG A 406 -13.04 -12.64 -22.66
CA ARG A 406 -13.47 -13.27 -23.93
C ARG A 406 -14.03 -14.68 -23.76
N LEU A 407 -13.48 -15.46 -22.84
CA LEU A 407 -13.88 -16.86 -22.66
C LEU A 407 -15.14 -17.03 -21.81
N ILE A 408 -15.46 -16.07 -20.93
CA ILE A 408 -16.53 -16.18 -19.94
C ILE A 408 -17.53 -15.02 -20.11
N SER A 409 -17.10 -13.78 -19.87
CA SER A 409 -18.01 -12.62 -19.80
C SER A 409 -18.73 -12.33 -21.11
N GLN A 410 -18.04 -12.40 -22.24
CA GLN A 410 -18.64 -12.16 -23.56
C GLN A 410 -19.73 -13.20 -23.93
N PRO A 411 -19.48 -14.52 -23.86
CA PRO A 411 -20.52 -15.53 -24.07
C PRO A 411 -21.72 -15.39 -23.13
N ILE A 412 -21.49 -15.12 -21.85
CA ILE A 412 -22.59 -14.93 -20.88
C ILE A 412 -23.41 -13.69 -21.24
N ASN A 413 -22.77 -12.58 -21.63
CA ASN A 413 -23.48 -11.37 -22.06
C ASN A 413 -24.27 -11.58 -23.36
N ALA A 414 -23.72 -12.34 -24.31
CA ALA A 414 -24.45 -12.77 -25.50
C ALA A 414 -25.66 -13.63 -25.09
N MET A 415 -25.50 -14.51 -24.09
CA MET A 415 -26.60 -15.30 -23.55
C MET A 415 -27.71 -14.47 -22.94
N MET A 416 -27.33 -13.51 -22.10
CA MET A 416 -28.26 -12.58 -21.49
C MET A 416 -29.07 -11.81 -22.53
N LYS A 417 -28.45 -11.38 -23.65
CA LYS A 417 -29.16 -10.66 -24.73
C LYS A 417 -30.26 -11.50 -25.37
N VAL A 418 -29.98 -12.75 -25.74
CA VAL A 418 -30.96 -13.63 -26.37
C VAL A 418 -32.06 -14.02 -25.38
N VAL A 419 -31.72 -14.35 -24.12
CA VAL A 419 -32.72 -14.61 -23.06
C VAL A 419 -33.64 -13.40 -22.85
N THR A 420 -33.10 -12.19 -22.91
CA THR A 420 -33.91 -10.96 -22.82
C THR A 420 -34.86 -10.80 -23.99
N ASN A 421 -34.48 -11.23 -25.20
CA ASN A 421 -35.36 -11.20 -26.37
C ASN A 421 -36.44 -12.29 -26.30
N ILE A 422 -36.09 -13.49 -25.84
CA ILE A 422 -37.06 -14.56 -25.55
C ILE A 422 -38.10 -14.07 -24.53
N ALA A 423 -37.67 -13.36 -23.49
CA ALA A 423 -38.58 -12.76 -22.50
C ALA A 423 -39.51 -11.68 -23.08
N LYS A 424 -39.17 -11.09 -24.24
CA LYS A 424 -40.02 -10.16 -25.00
C LYS A 424 -40.93 -10.86 -26.03
N GLY A 425 -40.88 -12.19 -26.12
CA GLY A 425 -41.69 -12.98 -27.03
C GLY A 425 -41.04 -13.31 -28.38
N ASP A 426 -39.78 -12.92 -28.61
CA ASP A 426 -39.05 -13.29 -29.83
C ASP A 426 -38.39 -14.66 -29.66
N LEU A 427 -39.06 -15.70 -30.19
CA LEU A 427 -38.61 -17.10 -30.14
C LEU A 427 -37.80 -17.52 -31.36
N SER A 428 -37.40 -16.58 -32.24
CA SER A 428 -36.64 -16.91 -33.46
C SER A 428 -35.14 -17.11 -33.21
N LEU A 429 -34.61 -16.56 -32.12
CA LEU A 429 -33.18 -16.56 -31.83
C LEU A 429 -32.72 -17.89 -31.22
N ARG A 430 -31.54 -18.37 -31.63
CA ARG A 430 -30.87 -19.57 -31.10
C ARG A 430 -29.39 -19.28 -30.84
N PHE A 431 -28.79 -20.01 -29.91
CA PHE A 431 -27.34 -20.03 -29.73
C PHE A 431 -26.69 -21.08 -30.61
N GLU A 432 -25.65 -20.69 -31.32
CA GLU A 432 -24.72 -21.66 -31.92
C GLU A 432 -23.88 -22.31 -30.81
N ASN A 433 -24.09 -23.60 -30.56
CA ASN A 433 -23.36 -24.32 -29.53
C ASN A 433 -22.11 -25.00 -30.09
N ASN A 434 -21.00 -24.26 -30.10
CA ASN A 434 -19.68 -24.77 -30.48
C ASN A 434 -18.76 -24.99 -29.25
N ARG A 435 -19.32 -25.22 -28.05
CA ARG A 435 -18.56 -25.29 -26.79
C ARG A 435 -18.93 -26.50 -25.95
N GLY A 436 -17.91 -27.18 -25.39
CA GLY A 436 -18.10 -28.32 -24.48
C GLY A 436 -18.15 -27.99 -22.98
N ASP A 437 -18.01 -26.72 -22.59
CA ASP A 437 -17.94 -26.27 -21.20
C ASP A 437 -19.33 -26.05 -20.55
N GLU A 438 -19.36 -25.61 -19.29
CA GLU A 438 -20.62 -25.31 -18.58
C GLU A 438 -21.45 -24.23 -19.28
N ILE A 439 -20.80 -23.31 -19.99
CA ILE A 439 -21.46 -22.28 -20.81
C ILE A 439 -22.13 -22.94 -22.03
N GLY A 440 -21.45 -23.85 -22.72
CA GLY A 440 -22.06 -24.67 -23.77
C GLY A 440 -23.27 -25.47 -23.30
N LYS A 441 -23.19 -26.09 -22.11
CA LYS A 441 -24.33 -26.80 -21.49
C LYS A 441 -25.52 -25.87 -21.21
N LEU A 442 -25.25 -24.64 -20.73
CA LEU A 442 -26.28 -23.62 -20.52
C LEU A 442 -26.92 -23.18 -21.85
N ALA A 443 -26.13 -22.98 -22.90
CA ALA A 443 -26.65 -22.69 -24.25
C ALA A 443 -27.60 -23.79 -24.75
N THR A 444 -27.22 -25.07 -24.59
CA THR A 444 -28.09 -26.20 -24.96
C THR A 444 -29.41 -26.17 -24.19
N ALA A 445 -29.36 -25.94 -22.87
CA ALA A 445 -30.56 -25.88 -22.04
C ALA A 445 -31.48 -24.72 -22.44
N ILE A 446 -30.93 -23.55 -22.76
CA ILE A 446 -31.72 -22.40 -23.22
C ILE A 446 -32.35 -22.70 -24.59
N ASN A 447 -31.58 -23.24 -25.55
CA ASN A 447 -32.13 -23.58 -26.87
C ASN A 447 -33.29 -24.58 -26.76
N ALA A 448 -33.19 -25.60 -25.91
CA ALA A 448 -34.27 -26.55 -25.66
C ALA A 448 -35.52 -25.87 -25.10
N MET A 449 -35.36 -24.93 -24.16
CA MET A 449 -36.47 -24.14 -23.63
C MET A 449 -37.15 -23.29 -24.71
N VAL A 450 -36.39 -22.65 -25.60
CA VAL A 450 -36.98 -21.85 -26.70
C VAL A 450 -37.73 -22.74 -27.68
N GLU A 451 -37.21 -23.93 -27.96
CA GLU A 451 -37.89 -24.90 -28.82
C GLU A 451 -39.27 -25.28 -28.26
N THR A 452 -39.32 -25.64 -26.97
CA THR A 452 -40.59 -25.94 -26.28
C THR A 452 -41.56 -24.76 -26.30
N LEU A 453 -41.08 -23.53 -26.07
CA LEU A 453 -41.94 -22.33 -26.13
C LEU A 453 -42.49 -22.10 -27.55
N ASN A 454 -41.69 -22.35 -28.59
CA ASN A 454 -42.08 -22.17 -29.97
C ASN A 454 -43.10 -23.23 -30.43
N GLU A 455 -42.93 -24.48 -29.99
CA GLU A 455 -43.92 -25.55 -30.19
C GLU A 455 -45.29 -25.17 -29.57
N ILE A 456 -45.30 -24.66 -28.34
CA ILE A 456 -46.54 -24.28 -27.66
C ILE A 456 -47.20 -23.07 -28.35
N ALA A 457 -46.42 -22.09 -28.82
CA ALA A 457 -46.94 -20.96 -29.59
C ALA A 457 -47.60 -21.41 -30.90
N ASN A 458 -46.95 -22.30 -31.67
CA ASN A 458 -47.50 -22.87 -32.90
C ASN A 458 -48.79 -23.66 -32.63
N GLN A 459 -48.86 -24.43 -31.54
CA GLN A 459 -50.07 -25.15 -31.14
C GLN A 459 -51.22 -24.19 -30.80
N ALA A 460 -50.93 -23.07 -30.14
CA ALA A 460 -51.93 -22.04 -29.84
C ALA A 460 -52.48 -21.38 -31.13
N ASP A 461 -51.63 -21.15 -32.13
CA ASP A 461 -52.05 -20.63 -33.44
C ASP A 461 -52.98 -21.59 -34.19
N LEU A 462 -52.72 -22.91 -34.14
CA LEU A 462 -53.60 -23.92 -34.74
C LEU A 462 -55.00 -23.92 -34.10
N ILE A 463 -55.06 -23.80 -32.77
CA ILE A 463 -56.33 -23.66 -32.03
C ILE A 463 -57.06 -22.37 -32.45
N ALA A 464 -56.34 -21.26 -32.62
CA ALA A 464 -56.92 -19.99 -33.04
C ALA A 464 -57.49 -20.05 -34.47
N GLN A 465 -56.93 -20.89 -35.34
CA GLN A 465 -57.40 -21.13 -36.71
C GLN A 465 -58.60 -22.08 -36.78
N GLY A 466 -59.10 -22.58 -35.64
CA GLY A 466 -60.28 -23.44 -35.56
C GLY A 466 -59.98 -24.94 -35.71
N ASP A 467 -58.69 -25.33 -35.77
CA ASP A 467 -58.29 -26.73 -35.74
C ASP A 467 -58.13 -27.21 -34.30
N PHE A 468 -59.21 -27.78 -33.76
CA PHE A 468 -59.23 -28.33 -32.40
C PHE A 468 -58.84 -29.81 -32.33
N SER A 469 -58.34 -30.40 -33.42
CA SER A 469 -57.94 -31.81 -33.47
C SER A 469 -56.52 -32.06 -32.94
N VAL A 470 -55.75 -31.00 -32.72
CA VAL A 470 -54.36 -31.05 -32.27
C VAL A 470 -54.25 -31.52 -30.82
N GLU A 471 -53.36 -32.49 -30.58
CA GLU A 471 -53.06 -33.02 -29.26
C GLU A 471 -51.86 -32.28 -28.63
N ILE A 472 -52.11 -31.56 -27.53
CA ILE A 472 -51.08 -30.83 -26.78
C ILE A 472 -50.58 -31.75 -25.66
N LEU A 473 -49.37 -32.29 -25.84
CA LEU A 473 -48.70 -33.17 -24.87
C LEU A 473 -47.86 -32.35 -23.87
N PRO A 474 -48.13 -32.40 -22.57
CA PRO A 474 -47.32 -31.72 -21.55
C PRO A 474 -45.91 -32.32 -21.46
N GLN A 475 -44.86 -31.49 -21.47
CA GLN A 475 -43.46 -31.96 -21.37
C GLN A 475 -43.11 -32.49 -19.97
N SER A 476 -43.89 -32.12 -18.96
CA SER A 476 -43.77 -32.64 -17.60
C SER A 476 -45.11 -32.58 -16.87
N LYS A 477 -45.21 -33.25 -15.71
CA LYS A 477 -46.40 -33.16 -14.83
C LYS A 477 -46.69 -31.74 -14.34
N THR A 478 -45.74 -30.82 -14.46
CA THR A 478 -45.82 -29.43 -13.99
C THR A 478 -45.84 -28.42 -15.13
N ASP A 479 -45.99 -28.86 -16.38
CA ASP A 479 -46.03 -27.99 -17.56
C ASP A 479 -47.35 -27.19 -17.62
N LYS A 480 -47.39 -26.11 -16.85
CA LYS A 480 -48.58 -25.25 -16.71
C LYS A 480 -49.06 -24.68 -18.04
N LEU A 481 -48.14 -24.38 -18.95
CA LEU A 481 -48.47 -23.73 -20.21
C LEU A 481 -49.23 -24.70 -21.13
N ALA A 482 -48.69 -25.92 -21.31
CA ALA A 482 -49.35 -26.97 -22.10
C ALA A 482 -50.69 -27.39 -21.48
N ILE A 483 -50.76 -27.56 -20.16
CA ILE A 483 -51.99 -27.95 -19.45
C ILE A 483 -53.10 -26.90 -19.66
N SER A 484 -52.80 -25.62 -19.45
CA SER A 484 -53.79 -24.54 -19.58
C SER A 484 -54.28 -24.37 -21.02
N LEU A 485 -53.38 -24.53 -22.00
CA LEU A 485 -53.74 -24.45 -23.42
C LEU A 485 -54.67 -25.59 -23.83
N ASN A 486 -54.47 -26.79 -23.29
CA ASN A 486 -55.32 -27.95 -23.54
C ASN A 486 -56.73 -27.79 -22.91
N GLU A 487 -56.82 -27.20 -21.71
CA GLU A 487 -58.11 -26.82 -21.10
C GLU A 487 -58.87 -25.79 -21.96
N MET A 488 -58.19 -24.75 -22.43
CA MET A 488 -58.79 -23.73 -23.29
C MET A 488 -59.36 -24.34 -24.57
N LYS A 489 -58.58 -25.20 -25.25
CA LYS A 489 -59.04 -25.95 -26.44
C LYS A 489 -60.35 -26.71 -26.16
N ASN A 490 -60.39 -27.48 -25.07
CA ASN A 490 -61.56 -28.29 -24.71
C ASN A 490 -62.82 -27.43 -24.48
N GLN A 491 -62.67 -26.26 -23.86
CA GLN A 491 -63.80 -25.33 -23.67
C GLN A 491 -64.31 -24.74 -24.99
N ILE A 492 -63.42 -24.39 -25.92
CA ILE A 492 -63.81 -23.85 -27.21
C ILE A 492 -64.56 -24.90 -28.03
N THR A 493 -64.06 -26.15 -28.10
CA THR A 493 -64.73 -27.26 -28.79
C THR A 493 -66.14 -27.52 -28.25
N TYR A 494 -66.33 -27.43 -26.93
CA TYR A 494 -67.64 -27.59 -26.31
C TYR A 494 -68.63 -26.48 -26.72
N ARG A 495 -68.20 -25.22 -26.75
CA ARG A 495 -69.05 -24.08 -27.12
C ARG A 495 -69.43 -24.07 -28.60
N THR A 496 -68.52 -24.43 -29.50
CA THR A 496 -68.80 -24.49 -30.94
C THR A 496 -69.88 -25.52 -31.29
N ARG A 497 -69.93 -26.64 -30.55
CA ARG A 497 -70.96 -27.67 -30.72
C ARG A 497 -72.38 -27.18 -30.37
N LEU A 498 -72.51 -26.36 -29.33
CA LEU A 498 -73.79 -25.79 -28.89
C LEU A 498 -74.38 -24.78 -29.91
N MET A 499 -73.54 -24.07 -30.67
CA MET A 499 -74.02 -23.14 -31.70
C MET A 499 -74.67 -23.86 -32.89
N GLN A 500 -74.23 -25.08 -33.23
CA GLN A 500 -74.78 -25.84 -34.35
C GLN A 500 -76.20 -26.41 -34.08
N GLU A 501 -76.60 -26.62 -32.83
CA GLU A 501 -77.96 -27.06 -32.48
C GLU A 501 -79.02 -25.93 -32.56
N SER A 502 -78.60 -24.65 -32.50
CA SER A 502 -79.49 -23.49 -32.45
C SER A 502 -80.11 -23.09 -33.81
N GLU A 503 -79.56 -23.54 -34.94
CA GLU A 503 -80.04 -23.16 -36.28
C GLU A 503 -81.38 -23.81 -36.66
N GLY A 504 -81.74 -24.97 -36.07
CA GLY A 504 -82.96 -25.71 -36.39
C GLY A 504 -84.27 -25.07 -35.90
N ALA A 505 -84.23 -24.17 -34.91
CA ALA A 505 -85.44 -23.60 -34.29
C ALA A 505 -86.02 -22.38 -35.04
N LEU A 506 -85.24 -21.72 -35.88
CA LEU A 506 -85.65 -20.47 -36.56
C LEU A 506 -86.50 -20.69 -37.83
N GLN A 507 -86.48 -21.90 -38.39
CA GLN A 507 -87.11 -22.21 -39.67
C GLN A 507 -88.63 -22.51 -39.56
N ALA A 508 -89.12 -22.87 -38.37
CA ALA A 508 -90.53 -23.19 -38.13
C ALA A 508 -91.43 -21.94 -37.97
N ALA A 509 -90.88 -20.79 -37.56
CA ALA A 509 -91.64 -19.56 -37.29
C ALA A 509 -92.08 -18.80 -38.56
N ASN A 510 -91.45 -19.05 -39.71
CA ASN A 510 -91.64 -18.25 -40.93
C ASN A 510 -92.87 -18.69 -41.77
N ASN A 511 -93.35 -19.93 -41.62
CA ASN A 511 -94.44 -20.48 -42.44
C ASN A 511 -95.86 -20.07 -41.97
N THR A 512 -96.02 -19.62 -40.73
CA THR A 512 -97.35 -19.29 -40.15
C THR A 512 -97.78 -17.84 -40.42
N LEU A 513 -96.84 -16.92 -40.70
CA LEU A 513 -97.09 -15.51 -40.99
C LEU A 513 -97.58 -15.24 -42.44
N VAL A 514 -97.32 -16.16 -43.37
CA VAL A 514 -97.63 -15.99 -44.80
C VAL A 514 -99.11 -16.27 -45.11
N GLN A 515 -99.76 -17.23 -44.43
CA GLN A 515 -101.17 -17.56 -44.70
C GLN A 515 -102.18 -16.55 -44.10
N GLN A 516 -101.82 -15.83 -43.04
CA GLN A 516 -102.69 -14.84 -42.39
C GLN A 516 -102.92 -13.57 -43.23
N ASN A 517 -101.94 -13.17 -44.05
CA ASN A 517 -102.02 -11.95 -44.86
C ASN A 517 -102.82 -12.12 -46.17
N GLU A 518 -102.97 -13.35 -46.67
CA GLU A 518 -103.60 -13.64 -47.97
C GLU A 518 -105.15 -13.50 -47.92
N LEU A 519 -105.81 -13.89 -46.82
CA LEU A 519 -107.28 -13.79 -46.67
C LEU A 519 -107.76 -12.34 -46.44
N LYS A 520 -106.97 -11.54 -45.72
CA LYS A 520 -107.23 -10.12 -45.42
C LYS A 520 -107.12 -9.25 -46.69
N ASN A 521 -106.24 -9.62 -47.62
CA ASN A 521 -106.07 -8.97 -48.92
C ASN A 521 -107.21 -9.26 -49.93
N GLN A 522 -107.80 -10.47 -49.90
CA GLN A 522 -108.91 -10.82 -50.81
C GLN A 522 -110.23 -10.12 -50.43
N LEU A 523 -110.45 -9.86 -49.15
CA LEU A 523 -111.64 -9.21 -48.62
C LEU A 523 -111.60 -7.67 -48.64
N SER A 524 -110.41 -7.06 -48.73
CA SER A 524 -110.24 -5.60 -48.83
C SER A 524 -110.54 -5.06 -50.24
N LYS A 525 -110.39 -5.88 -51.29
CA LYS A 525 -110.63 -5.51 -52.70
C LYS A 525 -112.12 -5.45 -53.12
N MET A 526 -113.06 -5.71 -52.22
CA MET A 526 -114.50 -5.79 -52.53
C MET A 526 -115.34 -4.57 -52.05
N THR A 527 -114.70 -3.44 -51.69
CA THR A 527 -115.41 -2.24 -51.19
C THR A 527 -115.59 -1.10 -52.21
N GLU A 528 -115.14 -1.26 -53.47
CA GLU A 528 -115.28 -0.26 -54.54
C GLU A 528 -116.17 -0.72 -55.72
N PHE A 529 -117.37 -0.13 -55.76
CA PHE A 529 -118.34 0.00 -56.86
C PHE A 529 -118.95 -1.26 -57.51
N ASP A 530 -120.23 -1.52 -57.20
CA ASP A 530 -121.21 -1.96 -58.20
C ASP A 530 -122.61 -1.36 -57.91
N ASN A 531 -123.22 -0.70 -58.90
CA ASN A 531 -124.50 0.01 -58.79
C ASN A 531 -125.68 -0.91 -59.17
N LYS A 532 -125.90 -1.98 -58.40
CA LYS A 532 -127.08 -2.84 -58.56
C LYS A 532 -127.81 -3.05 -57.23
N SER A 533 -129.15 -2.95 -57.28
CA SER A 533 -130.07 -3.28 -56.20
C SER A 533 -129.89 -4.75 -55.79
N ASN A 534 -129.75 -5.03 -54.49
CA ASN A 534 -129.48 -6.35 -53.85
C ASN A 534 -128.01 -6.78 -53.64
N TYR A 535 -127.08 -5.82 -53.56
CA TYR A 535 -125.66 -6.11 -53.26
C TYR A 535 -125.43 -6.68 -51.84
N LEU A 536 -126.12 -6.18 -50.81
CA LEU A 536 -125.95 -6.63 -49.43
C LEU A 536 -126.27 -8.13 -49.25
N GLN A 537 -127.35 -8.60 -49.88
CA GLN A 537 -127.74 -10.00 -49.89
C GLN A 537 -126.67 -10.88 -50.55
N THR A 538 -126.10 -10.43 -51.67
CA THR A 538 -125.04 -11.16 -52.39
C THR A 538 -123.76 -11.30 -51.57
N ILE A 539 -123.37 -10.25 -50.83
CA ILE A 539 -122.23 -10.33 -49.89
C ILE A 539 -122.53 -11.33 -48.79
N CYS A 540 -123.71 -11.25 -48.16
CA CYS A 540 -124.09 -12.14 -47.07
C CYS A 540 -124.07 -13.61 -47.51
N ASP A 541 -124.61 -13.93 -48.70
CA ASP A 541 -124.60 -15.28 -49.28
C ASP A 541 -123.16 -15.80 -49.57
N LYS A 542 -122.29 -14.96 -50.12
CA LYS A 542 -120.88 -15.35 -50.37
C LYS A 542 -120.10 -15.53 -49.08
N THR A 543 -120.28 -14.63 -48.11
CA THR A 543 -119.61 -14.69 -46.81
C THR A 543 -119.98 -15.96 -46.06
N ILE A 544 -121.28 -16.28 -45.95
CA ILE A 544 -121.69 -17.50 -45.25
C ILE A 544 -121.24 -18.77 -45.99
N SER A 545 -121.22 -18.77 -47.33
CA SER A 545 -120.71 -19.89 -48.12
C SER A 545 -119.22 -20.15 -47.91
N SER A 546 -118.41 -19.08 -47.82
CA SER A 546 -116.98 -19.18 -47.55
C SER A 546 -116.70 -19.62 -46.13
N LEU A 547 -117.41 -19.07 -45.14
CA LEU A 547 -117.28 -19.48 -43.75
C LEU A 547 -117.64 -20.95 -43.56
N ALA A 548 -118.76 -21.41 -44.14
CA ALA A 548 -119.17 -22.80 -44.04
C ALA A 548 -118.11 -23.76 -44.62
N LYS A 549 -117.47 -23.41 -45.76
CA LYS A 549 -116.37 -24.20 -46.34
C LYS A 549 -115.12 -24.20 -45.45
N LEU A 550 -114.75 -23.05 -44.89
CA LEU A 550 -113.55 -22.92 -44.06
C LEU A 550 -113.68 -23.65 -42.71
N THR A 551 -114.87 -23.64 -42.12
CA THR A 551 -115.12 -24.35 -40.85
C THR A 551 -115.58 -25.80 -41.05
N GLY A 552 -115.82 -26.23 -42.30
CA GLY A 552 -116.40 -27.54 -42.61
C GLY A 552 -117.87 -27.69 -42.20
N ALA A 553 -118.60 -26.58 -42.01
CA ALA A 553 -120.02 -26.62 -41.66
C ALA A 553 -120.86 -27.04 -42.88
N GLY A 554 -121.80 -27.95 -42.65
CA GLY A 554 -122.67 -28.45 -43.71
C GLY A 554 -123.83 -27.50 -44.02
N HIS A 555 -124.26 -26.67 -43.07
CA HIS A 555 -125.26 -25.62 -43.28
C HIS A 555 -124.80 -24.31 -42.63
N GLY A 556 -125.24 -23.19 -43.19
CA GLY A 556 -124.98 -21.88 -42.61
C GLY A 556 -126.08 -20.86 -42.92
N ALA A 557 -126.39 -20.02 -41.95
CA ALA A 557 -127.32 -18.90 -42.08
C ALA A 557 -126.69 -17.63 -41.53
N LEU A 558 -126.95 -16.50 -42.20
CA LEU A 558 -126.52 -15.18 -41.77
C LEU A 558 -127.75 -14.28 -41.72
N TYR A 559 -128.08 -13.83 -40.51
CA TYR A 559 -129.20 -12.95 -40.27
C TYR A 559 -128.70 -11.55 -39.91
N VAL A 560 -129.18 -10.53 -40.59
CA VAL A 560 -128.80 -9.13 -40.34
C VAL A 560 -129.87 -8.45 -39.50
N ALA A 561 -129.45 -7.66 -38.50
CA ALA A 561 -130.36 -6.91 -37.64
C ALA A 561 -130.99 -5.76 -38.42
N ASN A 562 -132.32 -5.68 -38.39
CA ASN A 562 -133.06 -4.62 -39.06
C ASN A 562 -133.32 -3.46 -38.09
N GLU A 563 -133.07 -2.24 -38.53
CA GLU A 563 -133.30 -1.02 -37.73
C GLU A 563 -134.22 -0.12 -38.55
N ASN A 564 -135.52 -0.11 -38.20
CA ASN A 564 -136.59 0.74 -38.73
C ASN A 564 -137.25 0.33 -40.07
N ASN A 565 -138.37 -0.40 -39.96
CA ASN A 565 -139.63 -0.06 -40.64
C ASN A 565 -140.80 -0.87 -40.04
N GLY A 566 -141.71 -0.21 -39.29
CA GLY A 566 -143.10 -0.62 -38.97
C GLY A 566 -143.37 -1.95 -38.23
N ASN A 567 -143.92 -1.87 -37.01
CA ASN A 567 -144.39 -2.98 -36.13
C ASN A 567 -143.45 -4.18 -35.83
N LEU A 568 -142.27 -4.24 -36.45
CA LEU A 568 -141.24 -5.28 -36.25
C LEU A 568 -139.92 -4.63 -35.78
N LYS A 569 -139.97 -3.88 -34.67
CA LYS A 569 -138.74 -3.45 -33.96
C LYS A 569 -138.13 -4.67 -33.27
N ASP A 570 -136.81 -4.81 -33.34
CA ASP A 570 -136.01 -5.90 -32.75
C ASP A 570 -136.19 -7.27 -33.41
N CYS A 571 -135.98 -7.35 -34.73
CA CYS A 571 -135.89 -8.62 -35.45
C CYS A 571 -134.67 -8.71 -36.37
N LEU A 572 -134.22 -9.94 -36.59
CA LEU A 572 -133.16 -10.32 -37.52
C LEU A 572 -133.78 -10.86 -38.81
N THR A 573 -133.25 -10.47 -39.97
CA THR A 573 -133.72 -10.94 -41.29
C THR A 573 -132.64 -11.79 -41.96
N LEU A 574 -133.03 -12.94 -42.50
CA LEU A 574 -132.12 -13.83 -43.21
C LEU A 574 -131.62 -13.16 -44.50
N MET A 575 -130.34 -12.82 -44.54
CA MET A 575 -129.71 -12.17 -45.69
C MET A 575 -128.77 -13.10 -46.46
N GLY A 576 -128.23 -14.14 -45.81
CA GLY A 576 -127.35 -15.12 -46.43
C GLY A 576 -127.67 -16.54 -46.00
N SER A 577 -127.55 -17.51 -46.91
CA SER A 577 -127.70 -18.93 -46.56
C SER A 577 -126.78 -19.85 -47.37
N TYR A 578 -126.30 -20.92 -46.75
CA TYR A 578 -125.51 -21.98 -47.37
C TYR A 578 -126.17 -23.34 -47.13
N ALA A 579 -126.40 -24.06 -48.22
CA ALA A 579 -127.07 -25.37 -48.27
C ALA A 579 -128.49 -25.45 -47.67
N LEU A 580 -129.10 -24.33 -47.27
CA LEU A 580 -130.47 -24.25 -46.73
C LEU A 580 -131.51 -23.98 -47.82
N LYS A 581 -132.69 -24.63 -47.74
CA LYS A 581 -133.88 -24.25 -48.53
C LYS A 581 -134.67 -23.16 -47.79
N LYS A 582 -134.86 -21.98 -48.43
CA LYS A 582 -135.49 -20.78 -47.82
C LYS A 582 -136.85 -21.02 -47.14
N ASN A 583 -137.65 -22.00 -47.58
CA ASN A 583 -138.97 -22.30 -46.99
C ASN A 583 -138.92 -23.05 -45.65
N HIS A 584 -137.78 -23.63 -45.26
CA HIS A 584 -137.63 -24.38 -44.00
C HIS A 584 -136.92 -23.58 -42.90
N VAL A 585 -136.66 -22.29 -43.13
CA VAL A 585 -135.96 -21.42 -42.19
C VAL A 585 -136.75 -20.14 -42.03
N SER A 586 -136.93 -19.70 -40.79
CA SER A 586 -137.61 -18.45 -40.47
C SER A 586 -136.90 -17.28 -41.13
N GLN A 587 -137.55 -16.61 -42.09
CA GLN A 587 -136.97 -15.48 -42.82
C GLN A 587 -136.76 -14.25 -41.91
N VAL A 588 -137.57 -14.15 -40.85
CA VAL A 588 -137.48 -13.10 -39.83
C VAL A 588 -137.53 -13.77 -38.45
N VAL A 589 -136.57 -13.43 -37.58
CA VAL A 589 -136.43 -13.97 -36.23
C VAL A 589 -136.45 -12.81 -35.23
N PRO A 590 -137.44 -12.71 -34.33
CA PRO A 590 -137.43 -11.71 -33.26
C PRO A 590 -136.23 -11.90 -32.32
N ILE A 591 -135.66 -10.80 -31.81
CA ILE A 591 -134.59 -10.85 -30.80
C ILE A 591 -135.16 -11.51 -29.52
N GLY A 592 -134.41 -12.45 -28.95
CA GLY A 592 -134.82 -13.29 -27.82
C GLY A 592 -135.69 -14.50 -28.19
N ALA A 593 -136.08 -14.68 -29.46
CA ALA A 593 -136.82 -15.85 -29.92
C ALA A 593 -135.90 -16.88 -30.60
N GLY A 594 -135.94 -18.13 -30.13
CA GLY A 594 -135.06 -19.20 -30.60
C GLY A 594 -133.57 -18.94 -30.30
N LEU A 595 -132.70 -19.88 -30.69
CA LEU A 595 -131.26 -19.77 -30.40
C LEU A 595 -130.60 -18.57 -31.11
N VAL A 596 -130.98 -18.30 -32.36
CA VAL A 596 -130.46 -17.15 -33.13
C VAL A 596 -130.83 -15.83 -32.46
N GLY A 597 -132.10 -15.67 -32.05
CA GLY A 597 -132.56 -14.49 -31.33
C GLY A 597 -131.97 -14.38 -29.92
N GLN A 598 -131.72 -15.49 -29.25
CA GLN A 598 -131.07 -15.48 -27.93
C GLN A 598 -129.59 -15.08 -28.02
N CYS A 599 -128.85 -15.61 -29.00
CA CYS A 599 -127.47 -15.20 -29.32
C CYS A 599 -127.40 -13.69 -29.59
N ALA A 600 -128.36 -13.16 -30.35
CA ALA A 600 -128.52 -11.73 -30.60
C ALA A 600 -128.73 -10.90 -29.32
N LYS A 601 -129.62 -11.37 -28.43
CA LYS A 601 -129.98 -10.69 -27.20
C LYS A 601 -128.83 -10.65 -26.20
N GLU A 602 -128.10 -11.75 -26.08
CA GLU A 602 -126.98 -11.88 -25.13
C GLU A 602 -125.67 -11.31 -25.68
N LYS A 603 -125.56 -11.13 -27.01
CA LYS A 603 -124.33 -10.72 -27.69
C LYS A 603 -123.14 -11.64 -27.36
N MET A 604 -123.41 -12.92 -27.11
CA MET A 604 -122.41 -13.95 -26.86
C MET A 604 -122.55 -15.12 -27.83
N THR A 605 -121.43 -15.77 -28.14
CA THR A 605 -121.43 -16.99 -28.95
C THR A 605 -122.09 -18.14 -28.18
N ILE A 606 -123.05 -18.81 -28.81
CA ILE A 606 -123.75 -19.97 -28.26
C ILE A 606 -123.30 -21.20 -29.05
N ILE A 607 -122.81 -22.23 -28.34
CA ILE A 607 -122.44 -23.51 -28.92
C ILE A 607 -123.37 -24.57 -28.36
N VAL A 608 -124.02 -25.31 -29.24
CA VAL A 608 -124.89 -26.43 -28.89
C VAL A 608 -124.27 -27.70 -29.44
N THR A 609 -123.84 -28.56 -28.53
CA THR A 609 -123.35 -29.92 -28.80
C THR A 609 -124.47 -30.90 -28.47
N GLU A 610 -124.76 -31.87 -29.35
CA GLU A 610 -125.87 -32.86 -29.26
C GLU A 610 -127.28 -32.27 -29.47
N VAL A 611 -127.52 -31.78 -30.69
CA VAL A 611 -128.80 -31.15 -31.08
C VAL A 611 -129.96 -32.18 -31.11
N PRO A 612 -131.11 -31.92 -30.47
CA PRO A 612 -132.28 -32.81 -30.48
C PRO A 612 -132.82 -33.09 -31.91
N GLY A 613 -133.33 -34.31 -32.13
CA GLY A 613 -133.55 -34.91 -33.46
C GLY A 613 -134.60 -34.28 -34.40
N ASP A 614 -135.24 -33.18 -34.00
CA ASP A 614 -136.32 -32.53 -34.75
C ASP A 614 -135.98 -31.09 -35.19
N TYR A 615 -134.71 -30.66 -35.07
CA TYR A 615 -134.31 -29.26 -35.27
C TYR A 615 -134.09 -28.88 -36.75
N ILE A 616 -133.05 -29.43 -37.43
CA ILE A 616 -132.70 -29.19 -38.85
C ILE A 616 -132.02 -30.44 -39.45
N TYR A 617 -132.29 -30.80 -40.71
CA TYR A 617 -131.61 -31.92 -41.42
C TYR A 617 -130.62 -31.42 -42.46
N ILE A 618 -129.41 -32.01 -42.50
CA ILE A 618 -128.48 -31.81 -43.59
C ILE A 618 -128.86 -32.75 -44.74
N ASN A 619 -129.38 -32.18 -45.83
CA ASN A 619 -129.87 -32.94 -46.97
C ASN A 619 -128.79 -33.08 -48.05
N SER A 620 -128.47 -34.32 -48.39
CA SER A 620 -127.74 -34.70 -49.61
C SER A 620 -128.68 -35.41 -50.58
N ALA A 621 -128.34 -35.45 -51.87
CA ALA A 621 -129.05 -36.27 -52.86
C ALA A 621 -129.06 -37.77 -52.49
N LEU A 622 -128.12 -38.19 -51.62
CA LEU A 622 -127.91 -39.59 -51.21
C LEU A 622 -128.50 -39.92 -49.82
N GLY A 623 -129.02 -38.94 -49.06
CA GLY A 623 -129.57 -39.18 -47.72
C GLY A 623 -129.77 -37.91 -46.89
N LYS A 624 -130.48 -38.03 -45.76
CA LYS A 624 -130.69 -36.95 -44.77
C LYS A 624 -130.13 -37.38 -43.41
N GLN A 625 -129.29 -36.55 -42.79
CA GLN A 625 -128.73 -36.81 -41.47
C GLN A 625 -128.77 -35.55 -40.59
N LEU A 626 -128.96 -35.74 -39.28
CA LEU A 626 -129.01 -34.65 -38.30
C LEU A 626 -127.58 -34.12 -38.00
N PRO A 627 -127.34 -32.80 -38.00
CA PRO A 627 -126.09 -32.23 -37.53
C PRO A 627 -125.98 -32.39 -36.01
N LEU A 628 -124.79 -32.73 -35.53
CA LEU A 628 -124.55 -32.95 -34.10
C LEU A 628 -124.12 -31.67 -33.38
N ASN A 629 -123.68 -30.62 -34.09
CA ASN A 629 -123.11 -29.41 -33.49
C ASN A 629 -123.57 -28.14 -34.22
N ILE A 630 -124.03 -27.14 -33.47
CA ILE A 630 -124.39 -25.81 -33.99
C ILE A 630 -123.61 -24.75 -33.22
N ILE A 631 -123.05 -23.78 -33.93
CA ILE A 631 -122.46 -22.57 -33.36
C ILE A 631 -123.19 -21.33 -33.89
N LEU A 632 -123.60 -20.47 -32.97
CA LEU A 632 -124.23 -19.19 -33.24
C LEU A 632 -123.33 -18.09 -32.72
N THR A 633 -122.83 -17.23 -33.61
CA THR A 633 -121.89 -16.18 -33.26
C THR A 633 -122.48 -14.82 -33.59
N PRO A 634 -122.52 -13.88 -32.62
CA PRO A 634 -122.98 -12.53 -32.87
C PRO A 634 -121.89 -11.77 -33.63
N VAL A 635 -122.31 -11.05 -34.66
CA VAL A 635 -121.46 -10.15 -35.44
C VAL A 635 -121.66 -8.74 -34.89
N MET A 636 -120.61 -8.22 -34.27
CA MET A 636 -120.63 -6.92 -33.59
C MET A 636 -119.84 -5.87 -34.37
N PHE A 637 -120.30 -4.62 -34.33
CA PHE A 637 -119.54 -3.47 -34.78
C PHE A 637 -119.76 -2.32 -33.79
N GLU A 638 -118.67 -1.76 -33.24
CA GLU A 638 -118.72 -0.70 -32.21
C GLU A 638 -119.74 -1.01 -31.08
N GLN A 639 -119.70 -2.24 -30.56
CA GLN A 639 -120.59 -2.76 -29.50
C GLN A 639 -122.09 -2.89 -29.86
N LYS A 640 -122.48 -2.56 -31.09
CA LYS A 640 -123.82 -2.81 -31.65
C LYS A 640 -123.88 -4.15 -32.36
N LEU A 641 -125.02 -4.83 -32.22
CA LEU A 641 -125.27 -6.08 -32.95
C LEU A 641 -125.63 -5.75 -34.39
N ILE A 642 -124.85 -6.26 -35.33
CA ILE A 642 -125.06 -6.05 -36.77
C ILE A 642 -125.73 -7.27 -37.40
N ALA A 643 -125.30 -8.47 -37.03
CA ALA A 643 -125.82 -9.72 -37.56
C ALA A 643 -125.62 -10.88 -36.58
N VAL A 644 -126.22 -12.03 -36.86
CA VAL A 644 -125.93 -13.32 -36.21
C VAL A 644 -125.64 -14.34 -37.30
N ILE A 645 -124.55 -15.07 -37.14
CA ILE A 645 -124.16 -16.18 -38.00
C ILE A 645 -124.46 -17.47 -37.25
N GLU A 646 -125.18 -18.37 -37.90
CA GLU A 646 -125.46 -19.73 -37.41
C GLU A 646 -124.82 -20.73 -38.38
N LEU A 647 -124.00 -21.63 -37.86
CA LEU A 647 -123.35 -22.70 -38.62
C LEU A 647 -123.64 -24.04 -37.97
N ALA A 648 -124.06 -25.02 -38.78
CA ALA A 648 -124.32 -26.38 -38.32
C ALA A 648 -123.35 -27.36 -38.98
N SER A 649 -122.72 -28.20 -38.17
CA SER A 649 -121.70 -29.17 -38.58
C SER A 649 -122.01 -30.56 -37.99
N PHE A 650 -121.53 -31.60 -38.69
CA PHE A 650 -121.53 -32.95 -38.13
C PHE A 650 -120.43 -33.14 -37.08
N SER A 651 -119.35 -32.36 -37.16
CA SER A 651 -118.21 -32.42 -36.24
C SER A 651 -118.21 -31.22 -35.28
N PRO A 652 -117.73 -31.36 -34.04
CA PRO A 652 -117.57 -30.23 -33.13
C PRO A 652 -116.65 -29.16 -33.72
N PHE A 653 -116.99 -27.88 -33.54
CA PHE A 653 -116.13 -26.78 -33.95
C PHE A 653 -114.92 -26.70 -33.02
N THR A 654 -113.71 -26.77 -33.58
CA THR A 654 -112.48 -26.75 -32.78
C THR A 654 -112.22 -25.37 -32.18
N GLN A 655 -111.45 -25.29 -31.11
CA GLN A 655 -111.13 -24.01 -30.47
C GLN A 655 -110.45 -23.02 -31.44
N VAL A 656 -109.57 -23.49 -32.32
CA VAL A 656 -108.96 -22.68 -33.39
C VAL A 656 -110.00 -22.14 -34.37
N GLN A 657 -111.00 -22.95 -34.74
CA GLN A 657 -112.10 -22.50 -35.59
C GLN A 657 -112.98 -21.46 -34.88
N GLN A 658 -113.23 -21.63 -33.58
CA GLN A 658 -114.01 -20.67 -32.77
C GLN A 658 -113.29 -19.32 -32.66
N GLU A 659 -111.98 -19.33 -32.35
CA GLU A 659 -111.15 -18.13 -32.25
C GLU A 659 -111.02 -17.41 -33.61
N MET A 660 -110.85 -18.17 -34.69
CA MET A 660 -110.83 -17.63 -36.06
C MET A 660 -112.18 -17.00 -36.43
N LEU A 661 -113.30 -17.65 -36.09
CA LEU A 661 -114.64 -17.12 -36.35
C LEU A 661 -114.85 -15.79 -35.61
N GLN A 662 -114.44 -15.73 -34.33
CA GLN A 662 -114.51 -14.51 -33.52
C GLN A 662 -113.73 -13.35 -34.16
N GLN A 663 -112.50 -13.58 -34.62
CA GLN A 663 -111.68 -12.55 -35.26
C GLN A 663 -112.25 -12.08 -36.61
N VAL A 664 -112.79 -13.00 -37.41
CA VAL A 664 -113.33 -12.64 -38.74
C VAL A 664 -114.69 -11.93 -38.62
N THR A 665 -115.47 -12.21 -37.58
CA THR A 665 -116.78 -11.55 -37.37
C THR A 665 -116.66 -10.04 -37.18
N GLU A 666 -115.61 -9.53 -36.52
CA GLU A 666 -115.40 -8.08 -36.39
C GLU A 666 -115.29 -7.39 -37.76
N TYR A 667 -114.54 -8.01 -38.67
CA TYR A 667 -114.36 -7.50 -40.02
C TYR A 667 -115.63 -7.64 -40.88
N ILE A 668 -116.38 -8.74 -40.72
CA ILE A 668 -117.71 -8.89 -41.36
C ILE A 668 -118.69 -7.83 -40.86
N GLY A 669 -118.69 -7.53 -39.55
CA GLY A 669 -119.52 -6.51 -38.94
C GLY A 669 -119.27 -5.13 -39.53
N PHE A 670 -117.99 -4.76 -39.71
CA PHE A 670 -117.60 -3.54 -40.40
C PHE A 670 -118.16 -3.46 -41.83
N ILE A 671 -118.00 -4.53 -42.65
CA ILE A 671 -118.48 -4.53 -44.04
C ILE A 671 -120.00 -4.42 -44.12
N ILE A 672 -120.73 -5.22 -43.34
CA ILE A 672 -122.20 -5.22 -43.35
C ILE A 672 -122.71 -3.85 -42.89
N ASN A 673 -122.14 -3.28 -41.83
CA ASN A 673 -122.55 -1.96 -41.33
C ASN A 673 -122.24 -0.85 -42.34
N GLN A 674 -121.08 -0.90 -43.01
CA GLN A 674 -120.74 0.06 -44.06
C GLN A 674 -121.75 0.01 -45.21
N GLN A 675 -122.13 -1.19 -45.66
CA GLN A 675 -123.10 -1.35 -46.75
C GLN A 675 -124.52 -0.97 -46.33
N LYS A 676 -124.95 -1.30 -45.11
CA LYS A 676 -126.24 -0.89 -44.54
C LYS A 676 -126.32 0.64 -44.45
N SER A 677 -125.25 1.30 -44.00
CA SER A 677 -125.16 2.77 -43.95
C SER A 677 -125.24 3.40 -45.33
N LYS A 678 -124.56 2.82 -46.34
CA LYS A 678 -124.67 3.26 -47.75
C LYS A 678 -126.09 3.09 -48.31
N GLN A 679 -126.79 2.02 -47.95
CA GLN A 679 -128.17 1.78 -48.37
C GLN A 679 -129.15 2.76 -47.71
N LEU A 680 -129.01 3.02 -46.40
CA LEU A 680 -129.83 4.00 -45.68
C LEU A 680 -129.67 5.43 -46.26
N LEU A 681 -128.44 5.80 -46.64
CA LEU A 681 -128.15 7.05 -47.35
C LEU A 681 -128.87 7.14 -48.70
N ARG A 682 -128.98 6.03 -49.45
CA ARG A 682 -129.74 6.00 -50.72
C ARG A 682 -131.24 6.18 -50.50
N ASP A 683 -131.80 5.49 -49.51
CA ASP A 683 -133.24 5.56 -49.23
C ASP A 683 -133.66 6.95 -48.73
N LEU A 684 -132.80 7.64 -47.97
CA LEU A 684 -133.01 9.03 -47.55
C LEU A 684 -132.85 10.04 -48.70
N GLN A 685 -131.99 9.76 -49.69
CA GLN A 685 -131.81 10.61 -50.88
C GLN A 685 -132.87 10.39 -51.97
N ALA A 686 -133.58 9.27 -51.95
CA ALA A 686 -134.67 8.97 -52.89
C ALA A 686 -136.05 9.43 -52.40
N GLY A 687 -136.15 9.93 -51.16
CA GLY A 687 -137.39 10.36 -50.50
C GLY A 687 -137.56 11.89 -50.31
N SER A 688 -136.75 12.72 -50.97
CA SER A 688 -136.87 14.19 -50.99
C SER A 688 -137.24 14.72 -52.37
#